data_AF-A0A2T4V1F3-F1
#
_entry.id   AF-A0A2T4V1F3-F1
#
_cell.length_a   1.000
_cell.length_b   1.000
_cell.length_c   1.000
_cell.angle_alpha   90.00
_cell.angle_beta   90.00
_cell.angle_gamma   90.00
#
_symmetry.space_group_name_H-M   'P 1'
#
loop_
_entity.id
_entity.type
_entity.pdbx_description
1 polymer ?
#
loop_
_entity_poly.entity_id
_entity_poly.type
_entity_poly.pdbx_seq_one_letter_code
_entity_poly.pdbx_strand_id
1 'polypeptide(L)'
;MKKVDGLLDETPPQVHEAIPLLRQVVEAEPDHLMALHSLNWAMDALRRVEPDRWTRELKAEHWRIRDRLLALTRGTRAGGKLSDAQRARSLALSQWAEEVVRGRPTDAQLDEVEAALEEAQGLRDLPDHARARRGLEAWRALRQRNPKEGYEALLAQVEETPELQVINVDDDDASCFNGLQGAFSDEGFITWLRARKPASRPKGKQAKALDAGLLLAAGMDTAPFFGPDAGVSGRLGRVLALRALGANLGTLDENRRGLLHLAAMVDDAALVKELLALGLSASAVDDEKATALHLAAEHGGEACIPLLVKGGVPVDALDKAGRSALFNAQRPDVAQALIDAGANPHAGKGWTPLHQQVRFKDRGPVIEVLLKAGADPTRKDSEGHTPAEGALDHENPHLAELLGAKPPSGEARRLDVQPLLDALGQKKKSILKSWYFEDKDVAEVERVLKGLVLKGAASWDEAAAALQKERPWTAMAVVELVRDVLPPEEPATAFSKAPRFVRGDLTLEGSVQLTGPLLVTGNLSVEGVLRNVGPEGLLVVGGSLRAAGVDTDAEMVVGGDLEAQVVWCHHNDPSLRVGGVVKANVLIEDEQDVQGKVEARHPFKNGQFDAEAAALKEIFVRGAFASQVLERDKLFNLLRKGKPALI
;
A
#
# COMPACT_ATOMS: atom_id res chain seq x y z
N MET A 1 -20.16 -19.86 -3.38
CA MET A 1 -20.17 -18.42 -3.68
C MET A 1 -20.02 -17.51 -2.48
N LYS A 2 -20.91 -17.46 -1.48
CA LYS A 2 -20.77 -16.49 -0.36
C LYS A 2 -19.36 -16.35 0.26
N LYS A 3 -18.63 -17.47 0.44
CA LYS A 3 -17.23 -17.45 0.91
C LYS A 3 -16.26 -16.82 -0.10
N VAL A 4 -16.46 -17.10 -1.40
CA VAL A 4 -15.69 -16.49 -2.49
C VAL A 4 -15.90 -14.97 -2.48
N ASP A 5 -17.15 -14.52 -2.41
CA ASP A 5 -17.44 -13.08 -2.43
C ASP A 5 -16.75 -12.36 -1.26
N GLY A 6 -16.82 -12.91 -0.04
CA GLY A 6 -16.11 -12.36 1.11
C GLY A 6 -14.58 -12.29 0.95
N LEU A 7 -13.96 -13.26 0.27
CA LEU A 7 -12.51 -13.26 -0.01
C LEU A 7 -12.12 -12.25 -1.11
N LEU A 8 -13.01 -12.04 -2.08
CA LEU A 8 -12.80 -11.11 -3.19
C LEU A 8 -13.09 -9.64 -2.80
N ASP A 9 -13.91 -9.43 -1.77
CA ASP A 9 -14.22 -8.11 -1.21
C ASP A 9 -13.13 -7.56 -0.26
N GLU A 10 -12.15 -8.38 0.15
CA GLU A 10 -10.99 -7.91 0.93
C GLU A 10 -10.09 -6.97 0.13
N THR A 11 -9.35 -6.09 0.82
CA THR A 11 -8.38 -5.17 0.19
C THR A 11 -6.98 -5.41 0.78
N PRO A 12 -6.05 -6.06 0.06
CA PRO A 12 -6.19 -6.59 -1.30
C PRO A 12 -7.01 -7.89 -1.35
N PRO A 13 -7.65 -8.23 -2.49
CA PRO A 13 -8.43 -9.47 -2.60
C PRO A 13 -7.59 -10.73 -2.38
N GLN A 14 -8.15 -11.71 -1.67
CA GLN A 14 -7.51 -13.00 -1.35
C GLN A 14 -7.67 -14.01 -2.50
N VAL A 15 -7.17 -13.63 -3.67
CA VAL A 15 -7.29 -14.36 -4.93
C VAL A 15 -6.85 -15.83 -4.85
N HIS A 16 -5.76 -16.08 -4.13
CA HIS A 16 -5.18 -17.40 -3.97
C HIS A 16 -6.11 -18.39 -3.25
N GLU A 17 -6.97 -17.89 -2.35
CA GLU A 17 -7.99 -18.67 -1.66
C GLU A 17 -9.31 -18.71 -2.43
N ALA A 18 -9.65 -17.64 -3.16
CA ALA A 18 -10.90 -17.52 -3.89
C ALA A 18 -10.95 -18.40 -5.16
N ILE A 19 -9.87 -18.47 -5.94
CA ILE A 19 -9.82 -19.20 -7.23
C ILE A 19 -10.19 -20.69 -7.08
N PRO A 20 -9.61 -21.46 -6.12
CA PRO A 20 -9.97 -22.87 -5.96
C PRO A 20 -11.45 -23.08 -5.66
N LEU A 21 -12.06 -22.19 -4.88
CA LEU A 21 -13.48 -22.24 -4.53
C LEU A 21 -14.38 -21.89 -5.72
N LEU A 22 -14.00 -20.91 -6.54
CA LEU A 22 -14.70 -20.57 -7.78
C LEU A 22 -14.75 -21.75 -8.75
N ARG A 23 -13.64 -22.47 -8.91
CA ARG A 23 -13.58 -23.68 -9.73
C ARG A 23 -14.54 -24.76 -9.22
N GLN A 24 -14.59 -24.98 -7.90
CA GLN A 24 -15.54 -25.92 -7.30
C GLN A 24 -17.01 -25.51 -7.52
N VAL A 25 -17.31 -24.21 -7.45
CA VAL A 25 -18.67 -23.70 -7.73
C VAL A 25 -19.06 -24.00 -9.16
N VAL A 26 -18.21 -23.69 -10.14
CA VAL A 26 -18.50 -23.94 -11.56
C VAL A 26 -18.61 -25.43 -11.87
N GLU A 27 -17.86 -26.28 -11.15
CA GLU A 27 -17.98 -27.75 -11.27
C GLU A 27 -19.31 -28.28 -10.71
N ALA A 28 -19.77 -27.74 -9.59
CA ALA A 28 -21.01 -28.17 -8.93
C ALA A 28 -22.26 -27.60 -9.61
N GLU A 29 -22.20 -26.32 -9.99
CA GLU A 29 -23.28 -25.55 -10.61
C GLU A 29 -22.75 -24.86 -11.87
N PRO A 30 -22.79 -25.54 -13.02
CA PRO A 30 -22.28 -25.01 -14.28
C PRO A 30 -22.93 -23.71 -14.77
N ASP A 31 -24.15 -23.43 -14.32
CA ASP A 31 -24.93 -22.26 -14.74
C ASP A 31 -24.70 -21.04 -13.84
N HIS A 32 -23.77 -21.15 -12.87
CA HIS A 32 -23.55 -20.15 -11.84
C HIS A 32 -22.81 -18.92 -12.39
N LEU A 33 -23.54 -18.09 -13.16
CA LEU A 33 -23.08 -16.83 -13.77
C LEU A 33 -22.32 -15.93 -12.77
N MET A 34 -22.70 -15.98 -11.48
CA MET A 34 -22.03 -15.20 -10.43
C MET A 34 -20.56 -15.59 -10.26
N ALA A 35 -20.11 -16.79 -10.63
CA ALA A 35 -18.68 -17.14 -10.57
C ALA A 35 -17.86 -16.32 -11.58
N LEU A 36 -18.36 -16.16 -12.81
CA LEU A 36 -17.73 -15.32 -13.83
C LEU A 36 -17.86 -13.83 -13.48
N HIS A 37 -19.01 -13.42 -12.94
CA HIS A 37 -19.25 -12.04 -12.52
C HIS A 37 -18.37 -11.62 -11.33
N SER A 38 -18.29 -12.44 -10.26
CA SER A 38 -17.41 -12.16 -9.11
C SER A 38 -15.95 -12.11 -9.52
N LEU A 39 -15.52 -12.93 -10.49
CA LEU A 39 -14.18 -12.80 -11.05
C LEU A 39 -13.99 -11.52 -11.86
N ASN A 40 -14.93 -11.14 -12.72
CA ASN A 40 -14.90 -9.84 -13.40
C ASN A 40 -14.78 -8.69 -12.40
N TRP A 41 -15.55 -8.75 -11.31
CA TRP A 41 -15.52 -7.75 -10.27
C TRP A 41 -14.16 -7.68 -9.55
N ALA A 42 -13.59 -8.84 -9.20
CA ALA A 42 -12.24 -8.92 -8.67
C ALA A 42 -11.18 -8.41 -9.65
N MET A 43 -11.40 -8.59 -10.97
CA MET A 43 -10.56 -7.97 -11.98
C MET A 43 -10.56 -6.47 -11.81
N ASP A 44 -11.70 -5.81 -11.61
CA ASP A 44 -11.74 -4.36 -11.53
C ASP A 44 -10.95 -3.78 -10.36
N ALA A 45 -11.01 -4.36 -9.16
CA ALA A 45 -10.26 -3.87 -8.02
C ALA A 45 -8.75 -4.10 -8.15
N LEU A 46 -8.32 -5.31 -8.53
CA LEU A 46 -6.89 -5.63 -8.64
C LEU A 46 -6.24 -5.03 -9.88
N ARG A 47 -6.97 -4.93 -10.98
CA ARG A 47 -6.54 -4.21 -12.18
C ARG A 47 -6.21 -2.76 -11.86
N ARG A 48 -6.99 -2.12 -10.98
CA ARG A 48 -6.81 -0.72 -10.51
C ARG A 48 -5.62 -0.49 -9.60
N VAL A 49 -5.18 -1.51 -8.85
CA VAL A 49 -4.18 -1.32 -7.77
C VAL A 49 -2.87 -2.04 -8.07
N GLU A 50 -2.92 -3.23 -8.69
CA GLU A 50 -1.76 -4.07 -9.00
C GLU A 50 -1.91 -4.73 -10.39
N PRO A 51 -1.84 -3.96 -11.49
CA PRO A 51 -2.13 -4.43 -12.84
C PRO A 51 -1.25 -5.62 -13.27
N ASP A 52 0.04 -5.62 -12.93
CA ASP A 52 0.95 -6.73 -13.23
C ASP A 52 0.59 -8.02 -12.48
N ARG A 53 0.15 -7.87 -11.22
CA ARG A 53 -0.33 -8.99 -10.40
C ARG A 53 -1.58 -9.60 -11.01
N TRP A 54 -2.50 -8.76 -11.49
CA TRP A 54 -3.71 -9.21 -12.19
C TRP A 54 -3.37 -10.03 -13.44
N THR A 55 -2.47 -9.56 -14.31
CA THR A 55 -2.09 -10.30 -15.53
C THR A 55 -1.46 -11.64 -15.17
N ARG A 56 -0.60 -11.66 -14.14
CA ARG A 56 0.11 -12.87 -13.71
C ARG A 56 -0.79 -13.90 -13.01
N GLU A 57 -1.73 -13.45 -12.18
CA GLU A 57 -2.44 -14.33 -11.22
C GLU A 57 -3.93 -14.54 -11.55
N LEU A 58 -4.59 -13.61 -12.25
CA LEU A 58 -6.05 -13.62 -12.45
C LEU A 58 -6.48 -13.83 -13.89
N LYS A 59 -5.80 -13.21 -14.86
CA LYS A 59 -6.25 -13.22 -16.26
C LYS A 59 -6.42 -14.64 -16.81
N ALA A 60 -5.43 -15.50 -16.58
CA ALA A 60 -5.46 -16.89 -17.01
C ALA A 60 -6.64 -17.66 -16.39
N GLU A 61 -6.99 -17.36 -15.14
CA GLU A 61 -8.11 -18.02 -14.44
C GLU A 61 -9.48 -17.52 -14.89
N HIS A 62 -9.61 -16.22 -15.14
CA HIS A 62 -10.81 -15.65 -15.74
C HIS A 62 -11.12 -16.36 -17.07
N TRP A 63 -10.13 -16.49 -17.96
CA TRP A 63 -10.28 -17.22 -19.21
C TRP A 63 -10.62 -18.69 -19.01
N ARG A 64 -9.95 -19.36 -18.06
CA ARG A 64 -10.23 -20.77 -17.73
C ARG A 64 -11.68 -20.98 -17.32
N ILE A 65 -12.23 -20.09 -16.49
CA ILE A 65 -13.62 -20.18 -16.01
C ILE A 65 -14.61 -19.85 -17.13
N ARG A 66 -14.36 -18.80 -17.92
CA ARG A 66 -15.14 -18.49 -19.14
C ARG A 66 -15.20 -19.68 -20.09
N ASP A 67 -14.06 -20.26 -20.44
CA ASP A 67 -13.97 -21.38 -21.39
C ASP A 67 -14.63 -22.64 -20.83
N ARG A 68 -14.55 -22.86 -19.50
CA ARG A 68 -15.27 -23.95 -18.82
C ARG A 68 -16.79 -23.76 -18.89
N LEU A 69 -17.28 -22.54 -18.69
CA LEU A 69 -18.71 -22.22 -18.84
C LEU A 69 -19.19 -22.46 -20.28
N LEU A 70 -18.40 -22.07 -21.29
CA LEU A 70 -18.70 -22.34 -22.69
C LEU A 70 -18.82 -23.85 -23.00
N ALA A 71 -17.95 -24.66 -22.40
CA ALA A 71 -17.97 -26.10 -22.56
C ALA A 71 -19.19 -26.75 -21.87
N LEU A 72 -19.49 -26.35 -20.64
CA LEU A 72 -20.57 -26.96 -19.85
C LEU A 72 -21.97 -26.54 -20.32
N THR A 73 -22.10 -25.32 -20.83
CA THR A 73 -23.37 -24.80 -21.39
C THR A 73 -23.56 -25.13 -22.87
N ARG A 74 -22.74 -26.02 -23.45
CA ARG A 74 -22.82 -26.34 -24.88
C ARG A 74 -24.20 -26.94 -25.21
N GLY A 75 -24.87 -26.37 -26.22
CA GLY A 75 -26.17 -26.85 -26.69
C GLY A 75 -27.39 -26.23 -25.99
N THR A 76 -27.19 -25.22 -25.14
CA THR A 76 -28.29 -24.38 -24.64
C THR A 76 -29.09 -23.81 -25.82
N ARG A 77 -30.43 -23.95 -25.78
CA ARG A 77 -31.33 -23.49 -26.85
C ARG A 77 -31.97 -22.16 -26.50
N ALA A 78 -32.27 -21.36 -27.51
CA ALA A 78 -33.07 -20.14 -27.39
C ALA A 78 -34.55 -20.42 -27.07
N GLY A 79 -35.22 -19.46 -26.43
CA GLY A 79 -36.67 -19.49 -26.15
C GLY A 79 -37.03 -19.78 -24.69
N GLY A 80 -38.29 -19.47 -24.33
CA GLY A 80 -38.82 -19.61 -22.97
C GLY A 80 -38.38 -18.48 -22.03
N LYS A 81 -38.50 -18.72 -20.71
CA LYS A 81 -38.01 -17.79 -19.68
C LYS A 81 -36.49 -17.90 -19.58
N LEU A 82 -35.80 -16.76 -19.58
CA LEU A 82 -34.34 -16.66 -19.57
C LEU A 82 -33.71 -17.40 -18.36
N SER A 83 -33.05 -18.53 -18.63
CA SER A 83 -32.35 -19.36 -17.64
C SER A 83 -30.94 -18.84 -17.32
N ASP A 84 -30.37 -19.25 -16.19
CA ASP A 84 -29.01 -18.88 -15.83
C ASP A 84 -27.98 -19.47 -16.80
N ALA A 85 -28.23 -20.67 -17.34
CA ALA A 85 -27.44 -21.27 -18.43
C ALA A 85 -27.40 -20.40 -19.69
N GLN A 86 -28.56 -19.87 -20.11
CA GLN A 86 -28.66 -18.97 -21.27
C GLN A 86 -27.87 -17.68 -21.03
N ARG A 87 -27.95 -17.11 -19.82
CA ARG A 87 -27.20 -15.90 -19.45
C ARG A 87 -25.70 -16.15 -19.38
N ALA A 88 -25.27 -17.22 -18.73
CA ALA A 88 -23.87 -17.60 -18.58
C ALA A 88 -23.21 -17.84 -19.94
N ARG A 89 -23.90 -18.55 -20.83
CA ARG A 89 -23.41 -18.83 -22.18
C ARG A 89 -23.32 -17.56 -23.04
N SER A 90 -24.38 -16.77 -23.08
CA SER A 90 -24.42 -15.53 -23.88
C SER A 90 -23.32 -14.55 -23.44
N LEU A 91 -23.11 -14.39 -22.12
CA LEU A 91 -22.01 -13.57 -21.61
C LEU A 91 -20.64 -14.15 -21.99
N ALA A 92 -20.41 -15.44 -21.75
CA ALA A 92 -19.12 -16.06 -22.02
C ALA A 92 -18.74 -16.04 -23.52
N LEU A 93 -19.73 -16.20 -24.42
CA LEU A 93 -19.54 -16.06 -25.87
C LEU A 93 -19.17 -14.63 -26.26
N SER A 94 -19.87 -13.65 -25.68
CA SER A 94 -19.62 -12.22 -25.95
C SER A 94 -18.21 -11.80 -25.49
N GLN A 95 -17.81 -12.22 -24.29
CA GLN A 95 -16.47 -11.93 -23.76
C GLN A 95 -15.36 -12.64 -24.52
N TRP A 96 -15.58 -13.88 -24.97
CA TRP A 96 -14.64 -14.59 -25.82
C TRP A 96 -14.49 -13.86 -27.17
N ALA A 97 -15.60 -13.49 -27.79
CA ALA A 97 -15.61 -12.77 -29.06
C ALA A 97 -14.89 -11.42 -28.96
N GLU A 98 -15.12 -10.65 -27.89
CA GLU A 98 -14.44 -9.38 -27.63
C GLU A 98 -12.92 -9.57 -27.54
N GLU A 99 -12.46 -10.58 -26.79
CA GLU A 99 -11.03 -10.88 -26.65
C GLU A 99 -10.37 -11.19 -28.00
N VAL A 100 -11.04 -11.97 -28.84
CA VAL A 100 -10.53 -12.34 -30.16
C VAL A 100 -10.37 -11.10 -31.06
N VAL A 101 -11.36 -10.22 -31.11
CA VAL A 101 -11.32 -9.01 -31.97
C VAL A 101 -10.39 -7.91 -31.43
N ARG A 102 -10.12 -7.91 -30.12
CA ARG A 102 -9.12 -7.02 -29.51
C ARG A 102 -7.68 -7.40 -29.89
N GLY A 103 -7.45 -8.65 -30.30
CA GLY A 103 -6.18 -9.13 -30.85
C GLY A 103 -6.03 -8.86 -32.35
N ARG A 104 -5.29 -9.74 -33.03
CA ARG A 104 -5.14 -9.78 -34.49
C ARG A 104 -5.72 -11.10 -35.03
N PRO A 105 -7.06 -11.23 -35.13
CA PRO A 105 -7.72 -12.50 -35.45
C PRO A 105 -7.42 -12.98 -36.88
N THR A 106 -7.50 -14.26 -37.18
CA THR A 106 -7.50 -14.77 -38.57
C THR A 106 -8.90 -14.68 -39.19
N ASP A 107 -9.04 -14.88 -40.51
CA ASP A 107 -10.37 -14.86 -41.14
C ASP A 107 -11.28 -15.96 -40.60
N ALA A 108 -10.73 -17.15 -40.34
CA ALA A 108 -11.46 -18.24 -39.70
C ALA A 108 -11.94 -17.86 -38.28
N GLN A 109 -11.10 -17.17 -37.50
CA GLN A 109 -11.51 -16.68 -36.18
C GLN A 109 -12.59 -15.60 -36.27
N LEU A 110 -12.59 -14.76 -37.31
CA LEU A 110 -13.67 -13.79 -37.53
C LEU A 110 -14.99 -14.50 -37.86
N ASP A 111 -14.96 -15.57 -38.65
CA ASP A 111 -16.15 -16.41 -38.92
C ASP A 111 -16.67 -17.06 -37.63
N GLU A 112 -15.78 -17.57 -36.77
CA GLU A 112 -16.15 -18.14 -35.46
C GLU A 112 -16.73 -17.08 -34.50
N VAL A 113 -16.16 -15.87 -34.48
CA VAL A 113 -16.67 -14.73 -33.72
C VAL A 113 -18.07 -14.34 -34.17
N GLU A 114 -18.31 -14.25 -35.47
CA GLU A 114 -19.61 -13.93 -36.04
C GLU A 114 -20.68 -14.94 -35.60
N ALA A 115 -20.38 -16.24 -35.74
CA ALA A 115 -21.27 -17.31 -35.29
C ALA A 115 -21.52 -17.27 -33.77
N ALA A 116 -20.49 -17.00 -32.97
CA ALA A 116 -20.61 -16.89 -31.51
C ALA A 116 -21.51 -15.72 -31.10
N LEU A 117 -21.42 -14.58 -31.79
CA LEU A 117 -22.24 -13.39 -31.53
C LEU A 117 -23.70 -13.61 -31.95
N GLU A 118 -23.95 -14.28 -33.07
CA GLU A 118 -25.30 -14.69 -33.47
C GLU A 118 -25.94 -15.64 -32.44
N GLU A 119 -25.17 -16.63 -31.96
CA GLU A 119 -25.62 -17.54 -30.90
C GLU A 119 -25.91 -16.77 -29.60
N ALA A 120 -24.98 -15.91 -29.16
CA ALA A 120 -25.14 -15.12 -27.95
C ALA A 120 -26.39 -14.25 -27.98
N GLN A 121 -26.63 -13.55 -29.11
CA GLN A 121 -27.80 -12.71 -29.34
C GLN A 121 -29.10 -13.51 -29.36
N GLY A 122 -29.09 -14.69 -29.98
CA GLY A 122 -30.25 -15.59 -29.98
C GLY A 122 -30.63 -16.12 -28.60
N LEU A 123 -29.65 -16.23 -27.69
CA LEU A 123 -29.88 -16.65 -26.30
C LEU A 123 -30.36 -15.49 -25.41
N ARG A 124 -29.83 -14.29 -25.63
CA ARG A 124 -30.14 -13.08 -24.85
C ARG A 124 -29.60 -11.82 -25.56
N ASP A 125 -30.37 -10.74 -25.49
CA ASP A 125 -29.87 -9.41 -25.83
C ASP A 125 -29.06 -8.83 -24.64
N LEU A 126 -27.73 -8.79 -24.77
CA LEU A 126 -26.77 -8.33 -23.74
C LEU A 126 -25.93 -7.16 -24.27
N PRO A 127 -25.70 -6.08 -23.52
CA PRO A 127 -24.85 -4.96 -23.98
C PRO A 127 -23.44 -5.35 -24.48
N ASP A 128 -22.83 -6.39 -23.89
CA ASP A 128 -21.45 -6.80 -24.17
C ASP A 128 -21.18 -7.25 -25.62
N HIS A 129 -22.19 -7.70 -26.38
CA HIS A 129 -21.95 -8.09 -27.78
C HIS A 129 -21.67 -6.89 -28.70
N ALA A 130 -22.05 -5.66 -28.31
CA ALA A 130 -21.85 -4.47 -29.13
C ALA A 130 -20.37 -4.16 -29.35
N ARG A 131 -19.53 -4.36 -28.32
CA ARG A 131 -18.07 -4.19 -28.40
C ARG A 131 -17.45 -5.18 -29.37
N ALA A 132 -17.73 -6.47 -29.16
CA ALA A 132 -17.23 -7.54 -30.01
C ALA A 132 -17.69 -7.36 -31.47
N ARG A 133 -18.94 -6.94 -31.68
CA ARG A 133 -19.50 -6.68 -33.02
C ARG A 133 -18.81 -5.51 -33.72
N ARG A 134 -18.57 -4.39 -33.04
CA ARG A 134 -17.78 -3.27 -33.59
C ARG A 134 -16.40 -3.73 -34.03
N GLY A 135 -15.72 -4.52 -33.20
CA GLY A 135 -14.41 -5.08 -33.53
C GLY A 135 -14.41 -6.03 -34.74
N LEU A 136 -15.42 -6.91 -34.82
CA LEU A 136 -15.63 -7.80 -35.97
C LEU A 136 -15.84 -6.99 -37.26
N GLU A 137 -16.76 -6.04 -37.23
CA GLU A 137 -17.08 -5.17 -38.39
C GLU A 137 -15.86 -4.38 -38.85
N ALA A 138 -15.10 -3.81 -37.91
CA ALA A 138 -13.84 -3.13 -38.19
C ALA A 138 -12.83 -4.06 -38.88
N TRP A 139 -12.54 -5.23 -38.31
CA TRP A 139 -11.60 -6.17 -38.91
C TRP A 139 -12.04 -6.65 -40.30
N ARG A 140 -13.34 -6.90 -40.50
CA ARG A 140 -13.89 -7.23 -41.81
C ARG A 140 -13.68 -6.09 -42.81
N ALA A 141 -13.96 -4.85 -42.41
CA ALA A 141 -13.75 -3.68 -43.25
C ALA A 141 -12.27 -3.51 -43.66
N LEU A 142 -11.34 -3.74 -42.73
CA LEU A 142 -9.90 -3.67 -43.00
C LEU A 142 -9.39 -4.76 -43.96
N ARG A 143 -10.12 -5.87 -44.10
CA ARG A 143 -9.73 -7.03 -44.94
C ARG A 143 -10.45 -7.11 -46.27
N GLN A 144 -11.36 -6.18 -46.55
CA GLN A 144 -12.00 -6.11 -47.86
C GLN A 144 -10.95 -5.86 -48.96
N ARG A 145 -11.32 -6.15 -50.22
CA ARG A 145 -10.45 -5.90 -51.37
C ARG A 145 -9.95 -4.44 -51.44
N ASN A 146 -10.73 -3.49 -50.91
CA ASN A 146 -10.34 -2.10 -50.77
C ASN A 146 -10.25 -1.69 -49.28
N PRO A 147 -9.10 -1.88 -48.62
CA PRO A 147 -8.95 -1.58 -47.19
C PRO A 147 -9.10 -0.08 -46.87
N LYS A 148 -8.94 0.81 -47.86
CA LYS A 148 -9.07 2.26 -47.65
C LYS A 148 -10.47 2.68 -47.24
N GLU A 149 -11.51 2.00 -47.74
CA GLU A 149 -12.89 2.25 -47.31
C GLU A 149 -13.07 1.91 -45.83
N GLY A 150 -12.46 0.81 -45.37
CA GLY A 150 -12.41 0.46 -43.95
C GLY A 150 -11.63 1.48 -43.11
N TYR A 151 -10.53 2.01 -43.62
CA TYR A 151 -9.76 3.07 -42.94
C TYR A 151 -10.57 4.36 -42.75
N GLU A 152 -11.28 4.82 -43.79
CA GLU A 152 -12.14 6.00 -43.69
C GLU A 152 -13.34 5.76 -42.76
N ALA A 153 -13.92 4.55 -42.77
CA ALA A 153 -15.00 4.18 -41.86
C ALA A 153 -14.55 4.21 -40.38
N LEU A 154 -13.38 3.64 -40.08
CA LEU A 154 -12.79 3.72 -38.74
C LEU A 154 -12.51 5.16 -38.31
N LEU A 155 -12.00 6.00 -39.22
CA LEU A 155 -11.73 7.40 -38.93
C LEU A 155 -13.03 8.20 -38.67
N ALA A 156 -14.08 7.92 -39.43
CA ALA A 156 -15.40 8.54 -39.26
C ALA A 156 -16.03 8.20 -37.89
N GLN A 157 -15.90 6.95 -37.42
CA GLN A 157 -16.37 6.56 -36.09
C GLN A 157 -15.71 7.37 -34.97
N VAL A 158 -14.41 7.66 -35.10
CA VAL A 158 -13.68 8.54 -34.16
C VAL A 158 -14.21 9.97 -34.25
N GLU A 159 -14.54 10.46 -35.45
CA GLU A 159 -15.03 11.83 -35.63
C GLU A 159 -16.43 12.05 -35.03
N GLU A 160 -17.29 11.04 -35.08
CA GLU A 160 -18.64 11.10 -34.51
C GLU A 160 -18.61 11.24 -32.97
N THR A 161 -17.66 10.57 -32.31
CA THR A 161 -17.54 10.55 -30.85
C THR A 161 -16.07 10.59 -30.41
N PRO A 162 -15.38 11.73 -30.58
CA PRO A 162 -13.94 11.81 -30.33
C PRO A 162 -13.58 11.82 -28.84
N GLU A 163 -14.56 11.99 -27.95
CA GLU A 163 -14.38 11.90 -26.50
C GLU A 163 -14.27 10.43 -26.09
N LEU A 164 -13.13 10.06 -25.51
CA LEU A 164 -12.94 8.79 -24.81
C LEU A 164 -13.65 8.89 -23.44
N GLN A 165 -14.97 8.74 -23.34
CA GLN A 165 -15.64 8.94 -22.05
C GLN A 165 -15.14 7.92 -20.99
N VAL A 166 -14.63 8.45 -19.88
CA VAL A 166 -14.20 7.71 -18.67
C VAL A 166 -15.29 7.72 -17.58
N ILE A 167 -16.39 8.44 -17.78
CA ILE A 167 -17.29 8.87 -16.71
C ILE A 167 -18.67 8.22 -16.84
N ASN A 168 -18.71 6.90 -16.74
CA ASN A 168 -19.78 6.12 -16.07
C ASN A 168 -19.45 4.63 -16.22
N VAL A 169 -19.17 3.98 -15.09
CA VAL A 169 -18.83 2.54 -15.03
C VAL A 169 -20.06 1.66 -15.35
N ASP A 170 -21.26 2.25 -15.29
CA ASP A 170 -22.53 1.54 -15.48
C ASP A 170 -23.10 1.59 -16.91
N ASP A 171 -22.47 2.35 -17.83
CA ASP A 171 -22.87 2.43 -19.24
C ASP A 171 -21.75 1.87 -20.13
N ASP A 172 -21.80 0.56 -20.38
CA ASP A 172 -20.84 -0.17 -21.20
C ASP A 172 -20.75 0.32 -22.68
N ASP A 173 -21.66 1.21 -23.10
CA ASP A 173 -21.87 1.67 -24.48
C ASP A 173 -21.22 3.02 -24.85
N ALA A 174 -20.53 3.71 -23.93
CA ALA A 174 -20.20 5.13 -24.13
C ALA A 174 -18.87 5.46 -24.88
N SER A 175 -18.00 4.49 -25.20
CA SER A 175 -16.71 4.77 -25.87
C SER A 175 -16.58 4.09 -27.22
N CYS A 176 -16.42 4.87 -28.29
CA CYS A 176 -16.26 4.38 -29.67
C CYS A 176 -15.03 3.48 -29.88
N PHE A 177 -14.05 3.55 -28.98
CA PHE A 177 -12.84 2.75 -29.08
C PHE A 177 -12.97 1.35 -28.45
N ASN A 178 -14.02 1.11 -27.66
CA ASN A 178 -14.24 -0.20 -27.02
C ASN A 178 -14.65 -1.26 -28.07
N GLY A 179 -13.82 -2.29 -28.20
CA GLY A 179 -13.92 -3.34 -29.20
C GLY A 179 -13.06 -3.09 -30.44
N LEU A 180 -12.55 -1.87 -30.64
CA LEU A 180 -11.75 -1.49 -31.81
C LEU A 180 -10.23 -1.55 -31.59
N GLN A 181 -9.78 -1.84 -30.36
CA GLN A 181 -8.37 -1.74 -29.98
C GLN A 181 -7.45 -2.49 -30.96
N GLY A 182 -7.80 -3.73 -31.31
CA GLY A 182 -7.08 -4.54 -32.27
C GLY A 182 -6.98 -3.89 -33.65
N ALA A 183 -8.08 -3.33 -34.17
CA ALA A 183 -8.13 -2.67 -35.48
C ALA A 183 -7.25 -1.40 -35.53
N PHE A 184 -7.16 -0.63 -34.44
CA PHE A 184 -6.23 0.51 -34.35
C PHE A 184 -4.75 0.10 -34.32
N SER A 185 -4.47 -1.20 -34.15
CA SER A 185 -3.12 -1.77 -34.26
C SER A 185 -2.76 -2.25 -35.67
N ASP A 186 -3.66 -2.10 -36.64
CA ASP A 186 -3.41 -2.50 -38.03
C ASP A 186 -2.30 -1.64 -38.64
N GLU A 187 -1.25 -2.31 -39.13
CA GLU A 187 -0.07 -1.63 -39.69
C GLU A 187 -0.41 -0.83 -40.96
N GLY A 188 -1.35 -1.34 -41.75
CA GLY A 188 -1.82 -0.66 -42.96
C GLY A 188 -2.55 0.64 -42.63
N PHE A 189 -3.45 0.59 -41.65
CA PHE A 189 -4.16 1.77 -41.13
C PHE A 189 -3.20 2.81 -40.54
N ILE A 190 -2.27 2.39 -39.68
CA ILE A 190 -1.25 3.27 -39.10
C ILE A 190 -0.39 3.92 -40.19
N THR A 191 0.06 3.13 -41.17
CA THR A 191 0.85 3.63 -42.31
C THR A 191 0.06 4.64 -43.14
N TRP A 192 -1.22 4.36 -43.37
CA TRP A 192 -2.13 5.27 -44.06
C TRP A 192 -2.32 6.59 -43.30
N LEU A 193 -2.52 6.53 -41.98
CA LEU A 193 -2.64 7.72 -41.12
C LEU A 193 -1.36 8.57 -41.10
N ARG A 194 -0.18 7.93 -41.08
CA ARG A 194 1.12 8.64 -41.15
C ARG A 194 1.29 9.43 -42.44
N ALA A 195 0.88 8.84 -43.57
CA ALA A 195 0.96 9.48 -44.89
C ALA A 195 -0.10 10.58 -45.10
N ARG A 196 -1.18 10.56 -44.32
CA ARG A 196 -2.28 11.52 -44.44
C ARG A 196 -1.89 12.88 -43.86
N LYS A 197 -2.25 13.94 -44.59
CA LYS A 197 -2.18 15.31 -44.05
C LYS A 197 -3.34 15.50 -43.06
N PRO A 198 -3.08 16.02 -41.84
CA PRO A 198 -4.14 16.35 -40.89
C PRO A 198 -5.20 17.26 -41.51
N ALA A 199 -6.46 17.00 -41.18
CA ALA A 199 -7.57 17.87 -41.51
C ALA A 199 -7.38 19.26 -40.87
N SER A 200 -8.08 20.27 -41.42
CA SER A 200 -8.12 21.58 -40.78
C SER A 200 -8.77 21.45 -39.40
N ARG A 201 -8.16 22.06 -38.39
CA ARG A 201 -8.67 22.04 -37.02
C ARG A 201 -10.15 22.50 -36.99
N PRO A 202 -11.06 21.68 -36.46
CA PRO A 202 -12.47 22.06 -36.33
C PRO A 202 -12.64 23.18 -35.30
N LYS A 203 -13.85 23.75 -35.21
CA LYS A 203 -14.16 24.85 -34.28
C LYS A 203 -15.07 24.39 -33.14
N GLY A 204 -15.09 25.15 -32.05
CA GLY A 204 -16.06 24.99 -30.98
C GLY A 204 -15.92 23.68 -30.20
N LYS A 205 -17.03 23.00 -29.95
CA LYS A 205 -17.09 21.79 -29.10
C LYS A 205 -16.28 20.63 -29.67
N GLN A 206 -16.34 20.41 -30.98
CA GLN A 206 -15.62 19.31 -31.65
C GLN A 206 -14.10 19.40 -31.46
N ALA A 207 -13.53 20.61 -31.49
CA ALA A 207 -12.11 20.82 -31.25
C ALA A 207 -11.70 20.42 -29.83
N LYS A 208 -12.51 20.80 -28.83
CA LYS A 208 -12.27 20.45 -27.42
C LYS A 208 -12.38 18.95 -27.20
N ALA A 209 -13.36 18.32 -27.83
CA ALA A 209 -13.62 16.89 -27.75
C ALA A 209 -12.44 16.08 -28.33
N LEU A 210 -11.92 16.48 -29.50
CA LEU A 210 -10.72 15.91 -30.10
C LEU A 210 -9.48 16.07 -29.22
N ASP A 211 -9.28 17.25 -28.64
CA ASP A 211 -8.15 17.53 -27.76
C ASP A 211 -8.21 16.71 -26.46
N ALA A 212 -9.41 16.58 -25.87
CA ALA A 212 -9.63 15.74 -24.69
C ALA A 212 -9.39 14.26 -25.00
N GLY A 213 -9.97 13.76 -26.11
CA GLY A 213 -9.71 12.41 -26.62
C GLY A 213 -8.23 12.16 -26.89
N LEU A 214 -7.49 13.16 -27.37
CA LEU A 214 -6.06 13.01 -27.65
C LEU A 214 -5.24 12.79 -26.38
N LEU A 215 -5.49 13.57 -25.33
CA LEU A 215 -4.84 13.37 -24.04
C LEU A 215 -5.20 12.01 -23.43
N LEU A 216 -6.47 11.61 -23.54
CA LEU A 216 -6.94 10.30 -23.08
C LEU A 216 -6.22 9.17 -23.82
N ALA A 217 -6.20 9.20 -25.15
CA ALA A 217 -5.49 8.22 -25.96
C ALA A 217 -3.98 8.18 -25.62
N ALA A 218 -3.35 9.30 -25.33
CA ALA A 218 -1.91 9.35 -25.05
C ALA A 218 -1.50 8.76 -23.70
N GLY A 219 -2.40 8.67 -22.72
CA GLY A 219 -2.08 8.09 -21.41
C GLY A 219 -3.08 8.37 -20.28
N MET A 220 -4.08 9.23 -20.47
CA MET A 220 -5.10 9.45 -19.41
C MET A 220 -6.22 8.39 -19.42
N ASP A 221 -6.37 7.62 -20.50
CA ASP A 221 -7.22 6.42 -20.52
C ASP A 221 -6.63 5.28 -19.68
N THR A 222 -5.34 5.38 -19.35
CA THR A 222 -4.60 4.50 -18.46
C THR A 222 -4.41 5.05 -17.07
N ALA A 223 -5.40 5.83 -16.57
CA ALA A 223 -5.69 5.71 -15.15
C ALA A 223 -5.71 4.20 -14.81
N PRO A 224 -5.17 3.75 -13.67
CA PRO A 224 -4.78 2.35 -13.44
C PRO A 224 -5.95 1.35 -13.58
N PHE A 225 -7.17 1.86 -13.74
CA PHE A 225 -8.39 1.22 -14.19
C PHE A 225 -8.31 0.36 -15.46
N PHE A 226 -7.33 0.50 -16.36
CA PHE A 226 -7.18 -0.43 -17.50
C PHE A 226 -5.84 -1.15 -17.45
N GLY A 227 -5.87 -2.40 -16.97
CA GLY A 227 -4.71 -3.27 -16.75
C GLY A 227 -3.84 -3.54 -17.98
N PRO A 228 -2.76 -4.32 -17.80
CA PRO A 228 -1.64 -4.45 -18.74
C PRO A 228 -1.99 -5.07 -20.10
N ASP A 229 -3.22 -5.53 -20.30
CA ASP A 229 -3.69 -6.08 -21.57
C ASP A 229 -4.53 -5.10 -22.40
N ALA A 230 -4.54 -3.82 -22.05
CA ALA A 230 -4.57 -2.78 -23.07
C ALA A 230 -3.15 -2.59 -23.65
N GLY A 231 -2.54 -3.69 -24.10
CA GLY A 231 -1.23 -3.67 -24.73
C GLY A 231 -1.24 -2.69 -25.90
N VAL A 232 -0.22 -1.84 -25.96
CA VAL A 232 0.50 -1.20 -27.10
C VAL A 232 -0.12 -1.26 -28.51
N SER A 233 -0.82 -2.34 -28.87
CA SER A 233 -1.58 -2.51 -30.11
C SER A 233 -2.81 -1.59 -30.14
N GLY A 234 -2.60 -0.32 -30.48
CA GLY A 234 -3.67 0.59 -30.92
C GLY A 234 -3.59 2.00 -30.36
N ARG A 235 -2.85 2.25 -29.28
CA ARG A 235 -2.69 3.60 -28.71
C ARG A 235 -2.16 4.59 -29.75
N LEU A 236 -1.09 4.19 -30.43
CA LEU A 236 -0.51 4.92 -31.56
C LEU A 236 -1.55 5.20 -32.65
N GLY A 237 -2.32 4.19 -33.07
CA GLY A 237 -3.37 4.35 -34.08
C GLY A 237 -4.44 5.36 -33.67
N ARG A 238 -4.88 5.34 -32.40
CA ARG A 238 -5.87 6.29 -31.85
C ARG A 238 -5.33 7.73 -31.85
N VAL A 239 -4.09 7.93 -31.38
CA VAL A 239 -3.43 9.24 -31.40
C VAL A 239 -3.28 9.76 -32.84
N LEU A 240 -2.87 8.90 -33.77
CA LEU A 240 -2.73 9.26 -35.18
C LEU A 240 -4.08 9.56 -35.85
N ALA A 241 -5.15 8.84 -35.50
CA ALA A 241 -6.51 9.09 -35.99
C ALA A 241 -7.03 10.46 -35.51
N LEU A 242 -6.90 10.75 -34.23
CA LEU A 242 -7.28 12.05 -33.65
C LEU A 242 -6.45 13.18 -34.26
N ARG A 243 -5.15 12.98 -34.47
CA ARG A 243 -4.29 13.91 -35.23
C ARG A 243 -4.80 14.09 -36.66
N ALA A 244 -5.19 13.03 -37.35
CA ALA A 244 -5.72 13.09 -38.71
C ALA A 244 -7.02 13.91 -38.81
N LEU A 245 -7.84 13.89 -37.75
CA LEU A 245 -9.05 14.71 -37.59
C LEU A 245 -8.80 16.16 -37.15
N GLY A 246 -7.54 16.55 -36.91
CA GLY A 246 -7.16 17.93 -36.57
C GLY A 246 -7.09 18.23 -35.07
N ALA A 247 -6.95 17.19 -34.22
CA ALA A 247 -6.61 17.38 -32.81
C ALA A 247 -5.26 18.11 -32.64
N ASN A 248 -5.14 18.94 -31.61
CA ASN A 248 -3.92 19.71 -31.36
C ASN A 248 -2.91 18.90 -30.52
N LEU A 249 -1.78 18.54 -31.13
CA LEU A 249 -0.69 17.83 -30.45
C LEU A 249 -0.05 18.62 -29.29
N GLY A 250 -0.22 19.95 -29.27
CA GLY A 250 0.23 20.83 -28.18
C GLY A 250 -0.77 21.00 -27.04
N THR A 251 -1.87 20.22 -27.03
CA THR A 251 -2.83 20.21 -25.93
C THR A 251 -2.17 19.70 -24.66
N LEU A 252 -2.55 20.29 -23.52
CA LEU A 252 -2.07 19.94 -22.20
C LEU A 252 -3.26 19.59 -21.30
N ASP A 253 -3.03 18.71 -20.31
CA ASP A 253 -4.01 18.40 -19.28
C ASP A 253 -4.05 19.46 -18.16
N GLU A 254 -4.79 19.17 -17.09
CA GLU A 254 -4.96 20.06 -15.92
C GLU A 254 -3.66 20.34 -15.14
N ASN A 255 -2.67 19.45 -15.21
CA ASN A 255 -1.35 19.61 -14.60
C ASN A 255 -0.31 20.14 -15.60
N ARG A 256 -0.77 20.64 -16.75
CA ARG A 256 0.04 21.05 -17.91
C ARG A 256 0.92 19.95 -18.51
N ARG A 257 0.55 18.69 -18.34
CA ARG A 257 1.24 17.56 -18.98
C ARG A 257 0.80 17.44 -20.42
N GLY A 258 1.77 17.40 -21.34
CA GLY A 258 1.54 17.12 -22.77
C GLY A 258 1.63 15.62 -23.10
N LEU A 259 1.44 15.27 -24.37
CA LEU A 259 1.37 13.85 -24.80
C LEU A 259 2.61 13.01 -24.45
N LEU A 260 3.82 13.58 -24.52
CA LEU A 260 5.05 12.88 -24.15
C LEU A 260 5.12 12.54 -22.66
N HIS A 261 4.59 13.41 -21.79
CA HIS A 261 4.49 13.15 -20.35
C HIS A 261 3.58 11.95 -20.10
N LEU A 262 2.39 11.97 -20.71
CA LEU A 262 1.38 10.93 -20.56
C LEU A 262 1.85 9.57 -21.10
N ALA A 263 2.49 9.56 -22.26
CA ALA A 263 3.04 8.33 -22.85
C ALA A 263 4.17 7.73 -21.99
N ALA A 264 5.00 8.59 -21.38
CA ALA A 264 6.09 8.18 -20.49
C ALA A 264 5.59 7.59 -19.16
N MET A 265 4.49 8.11 -18.60
CA MET A 265 3.87 7.58 -17.38
C MET A 265 3.41 6.13 -17.52
N VAL A 266 3.11 5.68 -18.75
CA VAL A 266 2.54 4.35 -19.02
C VAL A 266 3.49 3.46 -19.82
N ASP A 267 4.75 3.86 -19.88
CA ASP A 267 5.84 3.18 -20.60
C ASP A 267 5.57 2.85 -22.08
N ASP A 268 4.83 3.70 -22.80
CA ASP A 268 4.57 3.49 -24.23
C ASP A 268 5.71 4.04 -25.10
N ALA A 269 6.80 3.28 -25.14
CA ALA A 269 8.00 3.61 -25.91
C ALA A 269 7.71 3.79 -27.43
N ALA A 270 6.75 3.04 -27.98
CA ALA A 270 6.36 3.15 -29.38
C ALA A 270 5.69 4.51 -29.66
N LEU A 271 4.79 4.94 -28.77
CA LEU A 271 4.15 6.24 -28.86
C LEU A 271 5.15 7.37 -28.62
N VAL A 272 6.03 7.27 -27.62
CA VAL A 272 7.09 8.27 -27.37
C VAL A 272 7.94 8.47 -28.63
N LYS A 273 8.37 7.39 -29.28
CA LYS A 273 9.14 7.45 -30.52
C LYS A 273 8.38 8.17 -31.64
N GLU A 274 7.10 7.88 -31.81
CA GLU A 274 6.28 8.56 -32.84
C GLU A 274 6.10 10.05 -32.52
N LEU A 275 5.77 10.39 -31.27
CA LEU A 275 5.54 11.78 -30.86
C LEU A 275 6.79 12.65 -31.07
N LEU A 276 7.98 12.10 -30.77
CA LEU A 276 9.25 12.77 -31.09
C LEU A 276 9.45 12.95 -32.61
N ALA A 277 9.12 11.93 -33.42
CA ALA A 277 9.18 12.04 -34.87
C ALA A 277 8.17 13.05 -35.45
N LEU A 278 7.04 13.26 -34.77
CA LEU A 278 6.05 14.30 -35.09
C LEU A 278 6.50 15.71 -34.64
N GLY A 279 7.67 15.84 -34.02
CA GLY A 279 8.28 17.12 -33.65
C GLY A 279 7.84 17.68 -32.30
N LEU A 280 7.25 16.87 -31.43
CA LEU A 280 6.98 17.31 -30.05
C LEU A 280 8.30 17.51 -29.31
N SER A 281 8.38 18.59 -28.54
CA SER A 281 9.58 18.88 -27.74
C SER A 281 9.71 17.89 -26.59
N ALA A 282 10.81 17.12 -26.59
CA ALA A 282 11.14 16.21 -25.50
C ALA A 282 11.34 16.95 -24.17
N SER A 283 11.88 18.18 -24.23
CA SER A 283 12.20 19.01 -23.06
C SER A 283 11.02 19.85 -22.56
N ALA A 284 9.80 19.57 -23.01
CA ALA A 284 8.61 20.18 -22.43
C ALA A 284 8.51 19.81 -20.94
N VAL A 285 7.90 20.71 -20.16
CA VAL A 285 7.71 20.52 -18.72
C VAL A 285 6.28 20.81 -18.31
N ASP A 286 5.85 20.19 -17.22
CA ASP A 286 4.55 20.38 -16.58
C ASP A 286 4.56 21.56 -15.57
N ASP A 287 3.50 21.70 -14.77
CA ASP A 287 3.37 22.77 -13.75
C ASP A 287 4.45 22.72 -12.66
N GLU A 288 4.99 21.53 -12.37
CA GLU A 288 6.06 21.31 -11.40
C GLU A 288 7.44 21.34 -12.05
N LYS A 289 7.52 21.83 -13.30
CA LYS A 289 8.73 21.84 -14.13
C LYS A 289 9.31 20.44 -14.35
N ALA A 290 8.53 19.39 -14.12
CA ALA A 290 8.95 18.02 -14.36
C ALA A 290 8.90 17.73 -15.87
N THR A 291 9.92 17.03 -16.37
CA THR A 291 9.97 16.55 -17.76
C THR A 291 9.30 15.19 -17.88
N ALA A 292 9.02 14.72 -19.10
CA ALA A 292 8.56 13.35 -19.33
C ALA A 292 9.49 12.28 -18.72
N LEU A 293 10.79 12.56 -18.56
CA LEU A 293 11.74 11.65 -17.93
C LEU A 293 11.52 11.50 -16.41
N HIS A 294 11.07 12.56 -15.73
CA HIS A 294 10.70 12.48 -14.30
C HIS A 294 9.51 11.55 -14.09
N LEU A 295 8.50 11.68 -14.95
CA LEU A 295 7.29 10.88 -14.87
C LEU A 295 7.54 9.42 -15.28
N ALA A 296 8.40 9.17 -16.28
CA ALA A 296 8.88 7.83 -16.57
C ALA A 296 9.53 7.21 -15.31
N ALA A 297 10.42 7.93 -14.63
CA ALA A 297 11.07 7.41 -13.44
C ALA A 297 10.10 7.11 -12.29
N GLU A 298 9.14 8.02 -12.06
CA GLU A 298 8.12 7.92 -10.99
C GLU A 298 7.16 6.75 -11.21
N HIS A 299 6.74 6.52 -12.45
CA HIS A 299 5.76 5.50 -12.81
C HIS A 299 6.36 4.19 -13.34
N GLY A 300 7.69 4.09 -13.39
CA GLY A 300 8.40 2.87 -13.77
C GLY A 300 8.55 2.64 -15.27
N GLY A 301 8.49 3.70 -16.08
CA GLY A 301 8.63 3.69 -17.53
C GLY A 301 10.07 3.51 -18.02
N GLU A 302 10.63 2.31 -17.83
CA GLU A 302 12.00 1.94 -18.18
C GLU A 302 12.27 2.06 -19.69
N ALA A 303 11.38 1.55 -20.54
CA ALA A 303 11.60 1.52 -21.99
C ALA A 303 11.60 2.92 -22.64
N CYS A 304 10.94 3.90 -22.00
CA CYS A 304 10.87 5.27 -22.50
C CYS A 304 12.14 6.10 -22.25
N ILE A 305 12.90 5.79 -21.20
CA ILE A 305 14.10 6.54 -20.76
C ILE A 305 15.11 6.76 -21.89
N PRO A 306 15.61 5.71 -22.60
CA PRO A 306 16.61 5.91 -23.66
C PRO A 306 16.07 6.73 -24.84
N LEU A 307 14.77 6.65 -25.13
CA LEU A 307 14.15 7.42 -26.21
C LEU A 307 14.05 8.91 -25.86
N LEU A 308 13.65 9.23 -24.62
CA LEU A 308 13.53 10.60 -24.15
C LEU A 308 14.89 11.30 -24.10
N VAL A 309 15.92 10.64 -23.56
CA VAL A 309 17.28 11.18 -23.52
C VAL A 309 17.84 11.38 -24.94
N LYS A 310 17.65 10.41 -25.84
CA LYS A 310 18.01 10.57 -27.26
C LYS A 310 17.22 11.69 -27.96
N GLY A 311 15.99 11.95 -27.51
CA GLY A 311 15.16 13.07 -27.94
C GLY A 311 15.63 14.44 -27.44
N GLY A 312 16.68 14.49 -26.62
CA GLY A 312 17.30 15.73 -26.14
C GLY A 312 16.83 16.19 -24.76
N VAL A 313 16.12 15.35 -24.00
CA VAL A 313 15.84 15.64 -22.58
C VAL A 313 17.16 15.63 -21.81
N PRO A 314 17.54 16.72 -21.12
CA PRO A 314 18.68 16.67 -20.21
C PRO A 314 18.39 15.67 -19.10
N VAL A 315 19.21 14.63 -18.98
CA VAL A 315 19.01 13.53 -18.03
C VAL A 315 18.95 14.01 -16.57
N ASP A 316 19.74 15.04 -16.26
CA ASP A 316 19.80 15.69 -14.93
C ASP A 316 18.97 16.98 -14.86
N ALA A 317 17.97 17.15 -15.73
CA ALA A 317 17.02 18.26 -15.60
C ALA A 317 16.39 18.23 -14.21
N LEU A 318 16.27 19.40 -13.58
CA LEU A 318 15.68 19.51 -12.25
C LEU A 318 14.26 20.06 -12.32
N ASP A 319 13.35 19.41 -11.59
CA ASP A 319 12.01 19.91 -11.34
C ASP A 319 12.00 21.15 -10.42
N LYS A 320 10.81 21.66 -10.10
CA LYS A 320 10.61 22.84 -9.23
C LYS A 320 11.11 22.63 -7.80
N ALA A 321 11.15 21.38 -7.33
CA ALA A 321 11.71 21.01 -6.02
C ALA A 321 13.23 20.78 -6.08
N GLY A 322 13.87 20.89 -7.24
CA GLY A 322 15.30 20.69 -7.41
C GLY A 322 15.70 19.20 -7.47
N ARG A 323 14.78 18.32 -7.87
CA ARG A 323 14.97 16.88 -8.02
C ARG A 323 15.18 16.52 -9.48
N SER A 324 16.14 15.63 -9.77
CA SER A 324 16.25 14.95 -11.07
C SER A 324 15.26 13.78 -11.20
N ALA A 325 15.13 13.21 -12.39
CA ALA A 325 14.34 11.98 -12.60
C ALA A 325 14.79 10.82 -11.68
N LEU A 326 16.09 10.69 -11.40
CA LEU A 326 16.65 9.64 -10.54
C LEU A 326 16.16 9.68 -9.08
N PHE A 327 15.64 10.82 -8.61
CA PHE A 327 14.96 10.90 -7.30
C PHE A 327 13.71 10.04 -7.23
N ASN A 328 12.97 9.98 -8.34
CA ASN A 328 11.66 9.35 -8.37
C ASN A 328 11.75 7.87 -8.79
N ALA A 329 12.94 7.38 -9.12
CA ALA A 329 13.15 5.99 -9.52
C ALA A 329 12.81 5.03 -8.38
N GLN A 330 11.70 4.31 -8.54
CA GLN A 330 11.17 3.41 -7.53
C GLN A 330 11.75 2.00 -7.60
N ARG A 331 12.15 1.60 -8.81
CA ARG A 331 12.63 0.25 -9.13
C ARG A 331 14.10 0.27 -9.54
N PRO A 332 14.87 -0.79 -9.26
CA PRO A 332 16.29 -0.83 -9.58
C PRO A 332 16.57 -0.82 -11.09
N ASP A 333 15.70 -1.40 -11.92
CA ASP A 333 15.82 -1.40 -13.38
C ASP A 333 15.63 0.01 -13.98
N VAL A 334 14.65 0.76 -13.49
CA VAL A 334 14.43 2.17 -13.87
C VAL A 334 15.61 3.05 -13.46
N ALA A 335 16.12 2.86 -12.23
CA ALA A 335 17.31 3.56 -11.77
C ALA A 335 18.54 3.22 -12.63
N GLN A 336 18.72 1.94 -12.97
CA GLN A 336 19.81 1.48 -13.83
C GLN A 336 19.70 2.09 -15.23
N ALA A 337 18.51 2.12 -15.83
CA ALA A 337 18.28 2.72 -17.14
C ALA A 337 18.61 4.23 -17.17
N LEU A 338 18.32 4.96 -16.09
CA LEU A 338 18.73 6.37 -15.96
C LEU A 338 20.25 6.52 -15.85
N ILE A 339 20.91 5.69 -15.05
CA ILE A 339 22.38 5.68 -14.92
C ILE A 339 23.04 5.34 -16.25
N ASP A 340 22.54 4.33 -16.97
CA ASP A 340 23.03 3.93 -18.30
C ASP A 340 22.81 5.04 -19.33
N ALA A 341 21.77 5.85 -19.17
CA ALA A 341 21.51 7.06 -19.97
C ALA A 341 22.38 8.27 -19.55
N GLY A 342 23.28 8.10 -18.58
CA GLY A 342 24.25 9.11 -18.15
C GLY A 342 23.78 10.00 -16.99
N ALA A 343 22.74 9.60 -16.24
CA ALA A 343 22.30 10.33 -15.06
C ALA A 343 23.42 10.42 -14.02
N ASN A 344 23.62 11.61 -13.46
CA ASN A 344 24.54 11.78 -12.35
C ASN A 344 23.86 11.33 -11.04
N PRO A 345 24.43 10.37 -10.29
CA PRO A 345 23.84 9.86 -9.04
C PRO A 345 23.75 10.91 -7.92
N HIS A 346 24.35 12.09 -8.10
CA HIS A 346 24.29 13.23 -7.18
C HIS A 346 23.44 14.40 -7.70
N ALA A 347 22.78 14.27 -8.85
CA ALA A 347 22.05 15.37 -9.49
C ALA A 347 20.84 15.81 -8.66
N GLY A 348 21.00 16.84 -7.82
CA GLY A 348 19.94 17.46 -7.03
C GLY A 348 20.42 18.73 -6.35
N LYS A 349 19.48 19.55 -5.84
CA LYS A 349 19.81 20.83 -5.20
C LYS A 349 20.15 20.68 -3.71
N GLY A 350 21.34 20.15 -3.42
CA GLY A 350 21.82 19.90 -2.05
C GLY A 350 21.36 18.55 -1.52
N TRP A 351 20.07 18.25 -1.62
CA TRP A 351 19.51 16.91 -1.44
C TRP A 351 19.90 16.01 -2.63
N THR A 352 20.20 14.72 -2.41
CA THR A 352 20.61 13.77 -3.48
C THR A 352 19.65 12.59 -3.62
N PRO A 353 19.65 11.84 -4.74
CA PRO A 353 18.84 10.64 -4.89
C PRO A 353 18.98 9.66 -3.72
N LEU A 354 20.19 9.46 -3.18
CA LEU A 354 20.38 8.61 -1.98
C LEU A 354 19.56 9.11 -0.77
N HIS A 355 19.55 10.41 -0.48
CA HIS A 355 18.76 10.98 0.62
C HIS A 355 17.26 10.72 0.43
N GLN A 356 16.78 10.70 -0.81
CA GLN A 356 15.38 10.38 -1.09
C GLN A 356 15.08 8.89 -0.87
N GLN A 357 15.94 8.00 -1.35
CA GLN A 357 15.68 6.57 -1.31
C GLN A 357 15.65 6.01 0.12
N VAL A 358 16.49 6.53 1.03
CA VAL A 358 16.56 6.04 2.42
C VAL A 358 15.30 6.25 3.23
N ARG A 359 14.35 7.06 2.75
CA ARG A 359 13.08 7.35 3.43
C ARG A 359 12.08 6.20 3.35
N PHE A 360 12.32 5.24 2.45
CA PHE A 360 11.40 4.14 2.17
C PHE A 360 12.08 2.79 2.43
N LYS A 361 11.44 1.94 3.24
CA LYS A 361 11.98 0.68 3.77
C LYS A 361 12.48 -0.30 2.69
N ASP A 362 11.83 -0.30 1.54
CA ASP A 362 11.99 -1.26 0.43
C ASP A 362 12.98 -0.80 -0.66
N ARG A 363 13.63 0.37 -0.52
CA ARG A 363 14.53 0.93 -1.54
C ARG A 363 15.95 0.41 -1.54
N GLY A 364 16.26 -0.62 -0.75
CA GLY A 364 17.59 -1.26 -0.73
C GLY A 364 18.16 -1.57 -2.12
N PRO A 365 17.41 -2.24 -3.02
CA PRO A 365 17.88 -2.53 -4.37
C PRO A 365 18.20 -1.28 -5.22
N VAL A 366 17.44 -0.19 -5.07
CA VAL A 366 17.72 1.07 -5.78
C VAL A 366 18.98 1.73 -5.22
N ILE A 367 19.13 1.75 -3.89
CA ILE A 367 20.34 2.27 -3.21
C ILE A 367 21.58 1.50 -3.68
N GLU A 368 21.51 0.18 -3.82
CA GLU A 368 22.62 -0.60 -4.36
C GLU A 368 23.01 -0.19 -5.78
N VAL A 369 22.03 0.07 -6.66
CA VAL A 369 22.28 0.57 -8.02
C VAL A 369 22.99 1.93 -7.96
N LEU A 370 22.49 2.84 -7.13
CA LEU A 370 23.10 4.16 -6.96
C LEU A 370 24.54 4.08 -6.43
N LEU A 371 24.80 3.25 -5.42
CA LEU A 371 26.14 3.04 -4.87
C LEU A 371 27.09 2.44 -5.91
N LYS A 372 26.65 1.45 -6.68
CA LYS A 372 27.43 0.88 -7.80
C LYS A 372 27.73 1.91 -8.88
N ALA A 373 26.83 2.87 -9.09
CA ALA A 373 27.00 3.99 -10.00
C ALA A 373 27.90 5.12 -9.45
N GLY A 374 28.43 4.99 -8.23
CA GLY A 374 29.32 5.96 -7.62
C GLY A 374 28.63 7.04 -6.77
N ALA A 375 27.38 6.83 -6.36
CA ALA A 375 26.74 7.70 -5.38
C ALA A 375 27.54 7.74 -4.07
N ASP A 376 27.69 8.94 -3.50
CA ASP A 376 28.51 9.20 -2.32
C ASP A 376 27.60 9.19 -1.08
N PRO A 377 27.68 8.16 -0.22
CA PRO A 377 26.85 8.06 0.97
C PRO A 377 27.28 9.02 2.10
N THR A 378 28.38 9.76 1.93
CA THR A 378 28.91 10.70 2.93
C THR A 378 28.53 12.15 2.62
N ARG A 379 27.96 12.41 1.44
CA ARG A 379 27.56 13.74 1.02
C ARG A 379 26.44 14.26 1.89
N LYS A 380 26.59 15.48 2.40
CA LYS A 380 25.59 16.15 3.22
C LYS A 380 24.57 16.90 2.38
N ASP A 381 23.31 16.88 2.82
CA ASP A 381 22.25 17.72 2.29
C ASP A 381 22.37 19.19 2.73
N SER A 382 21.34 20.00 2.43
CA SER A 382 21.28 21.40 2.83
C SER A 382 21.14 21.64 4.33
N GLU A 383 20.74 20.63 5.11
CA GLU A 383 20.60 20.68 6.57
C GLU A 383 21.85 20.13 7.29
N GLY A 384 22.78 19.53 6.54
CA GLY A 384 24.04 19.00 7.05
C GLY A 384 23.98 17.50 7.40
N HIS A 385 22.89 16.83 7.03
CA HIS A 385 22.68 15.39 7.25
C HIS A 385 23.19 14.57 6.07
N THR A 386 23.74 13.41 6.35
CA THR A 386 24.09 12.38 5.37
C THR A 386 22.88 11.47 5.08
N PRO A 387 22.85 10.73 3.95
CA PRO A 387 21.82 9.74 3.70
C PRO A 387 21.71 8.68 4.80
N ALA A 388 22.83 8.31 5.42
CA ALA A 388 22.84 7.36 6.54
C ALA A 388 22.13 7.92 7.79
N GLU A 389 22.36 9.19 8.12
CA GLU A 389 21.64 9.87 9.21
C GLU A 389 20.14 9.97 8.88
N GLY A 390 19.79 10.37 7.66
CA GLY A 390 18.40 10.41 7.21
C GLY A 390 17.71 9.04 7.23
N ALA A 391 18.44 7.95 6.94
CA ALA A 391 17.93 6.58 7.08
C ALA A 391 17.58 6.26 8.54
N LEU A 392 18.42 6.67 9.50
CA LEU A 392 18.17 6.46 10.93
C LEU A 392 17.01 7.30 11.46
N ASP A 393 16.80 8.50 10.91
CA ASP A 393 15.67 9.38 11.23
C ASP A 393 14.34 8.84 10.71
N HIS A 394 14.36 8.14 9.57
CA HIS A 394 13.20 7.45 9.00
C HIS A 394 13.10 5.98 9.44
N GLU A 395 13.77 5.60 10.54
CA GLU A 395 13.71 4.26 11.14
C GLU A 395 14.14 3.12 10.21
N ASN A 396 15.10 3.38 9.32
CA ASN A 396 15.64 2.44 8.34
C ASN A 396 17.11 2.08 8.62
N PRO A 397 17.45 1.47 9.78
CA PRO A 397 18.83 1.17 10.16
C PRO A 397 19.52 0.17 9.21
N HIS A 398 18.77 -0.72 8.57
CA HIS A 398 19.35 -1.62 7.54
C HIS A 398 19.88 -0.84 6.33
N LEU A 399 19.19 0.24 5.93
CA LEU A 399 19.64 1.12 4.85
C LEU A 399 20.82 1.98 5.29
N ALA A 400 20.84 2.41 6.56
CA ALA A 400 22.01 3.09 7.12
C ALA A 400 23.25 2.17 7.06
N GLU A 401 23.13 0.91 7.47
CA GLU A 401 24.20 -0.09 7.36
C GLU A 401 24.64 -0.31 5.91
N LEU A 402 23.69 -0.42 4.96
CA LEU A 402 23.97 -0.54 3.53
C LEU A 402 24.80 0.65 3.01
N LEU A 403 24.57 1.84 3.55
CA LEU A 403 25.32 3.06 3.24
C LEU A 403 26.66 3.17 3.99
N GLY A 404 27.04 2.14 4.74
CA GLY A 404 28.30 2.10 5.48
C GLY A 404 28.26 2.87 6.80
N ALA A 405 27.06 3.16 7.33
CA ALA A 405 26.93 3.71 8.68
C ALA A 405 27.65 2.80 9.68
N LYS A 406 28.49 3.42 10.51
CA LYS A 406 29.17 2.75 11.60
C LYS A 406 28.75 3.41 12.90
N PRO A 407 28.75 2.66 14.01
CA PRO A 407 28.49 3.26 15.30
C PRO A 407 29.57 4.33 15.60
N PRO A 408 29.22 5.51 16.13
CA PRO A 408 30.11 6.67 16.26
C PRO A 408 31.35 6.37 17.12
N SER A 409 32.55 6.65 16.60
CA SER A 409 33.85 6.37 17.25
C SER A 409 34.10 7.25 18.48
N GLY A 410 34.31 6.65 19.65
CA GLY A 410 34.64 7.33 20.91
C GLY A 410 34.90 6.36 22.07
N GLU A 411 35.57 6.82 23.14
CA GLU A 411 35.92 6.05 24.35
C GLU A 411 34.71 5.74 25.26
N ALA A 412 33.52 6.26 24.95
CA ALA A 412 32.30 5.94 25.68
C ALA A 412 31.95 4.46 25.51
N ARG A 413 31.65 3.80 26.62
CA ARG A 413 31.26 2.38 26.66
C ARG A 413 29.94 2.23 25.89
N ARG A 414 30.00 1.79 24.64
CA ARG A 414 28.82 1.63 23.79
C ARG A 414 27.88 0.57 24.37
N LEU A 415 26.58 0.75 24.10
CA LEU A 415 25.60 -0.27 24.37
C LEU A 415 25.90 -1.51 23.53
N ASP A 416 26.30 -2.61 24.18
CA ASP A 416 26.52 -3.89 23.51
C ASP A 416 25.21 -4.66 23.41
N VAL A 417 24.59 -4.62 22.23
CA VAL A 417 23.36 -5.36 21.93
C VAL A 417 23.65 -6.67 21.19
N GLN A 418 24.90 -7.00 20.88
CA GLN A 418 25.23 -8.19 20.10
C GLN A 418 24.72 -9.49 20.76
N PRO A 419 24.83 -9.68 22.09
CA PRO A 419 24.25 -10.86 22.75
C PRO A 419 22.74 -10.99 22.51
N LEU A 420 22.03 -9.86 22.44
CA LEU A 420 20.58 -9.82 22.21
C LEU A 420 20.25 -10.18 20.77
N LEU A 421 21.00 -9.66 19.80
CA LEU A 421 20.83 -10.00 18.38
C LEU A 421 21.10 -11.49 18.13
N ASP A 422 22.16 -12.04 18.75
CA ASP A 422 22.49 -13.47 18.65
C ASP A 422 21.38 -14.34 19.24
N ALA A 423 20.87 -13.98 20.43
CA ALA A 423 19.77 -14.67 21.08
C ALA A 423 18.47 -14.60 20.26
N LEU A 424 18.14 -13.42 19.73
CA LEU A 424 16.99 -13.20 18.86
C LEU A 424 17.10 -14.07 17.60
N GLY A 425 18.27 -14.16 16.98
CA GLY A 425 18.52 -15.00 15.81
C GLY A 425 18.35 -16.51 16.08
N GLN A 426 18.84 -17.02 17.21
CA GLN A 426 18.79 -18.44 17.56
C GLN A 426 17.40 -18.91 18.01
N LYS A 427 16.64 -18.02 18.65
CA LYS A 427 15.41 -18.36 19.38
C LYS A 427 14.22 -17.45 19.03
N LYS A 428 14.19 -16.93 17.78
CA LYS A 428 13.21 -15.96 17.23
C LYS A 428 11.81 -16.07 17.83
N LYS A 429 11.19 -17.25 17.74
CA LYS A 429 9.82 -17.50 18.23
C LYS A 429 9.73 -17.90 19.70
N SER A 430 10.79 -18.46 20.30
CA SER A 430 10.69 -18.99 21.67
C SER A 430 10.89 -17.92 22.73
N ILE A 431 11.68 -16.87 22.46
CA ILE A 431 11.89 -15.77 23.41
C ILE A 431 10.66 -14.85 23.45
N LEU A 432 10.01 -14.63 22.31
CA LEU A 432 8.85 -13.73 22.20
C LEU A 432 7.50 -14.47 22.28
N LYS A 433 7.39 -15.57 23.04
CA LYS A 433 6.14 -16.37 23.09
C LYS A 433 5.11 -15.90 24.11
N SER A 434 5.49 -15.02 25.04
CA SER A 434 4.68 -14.64 26.20
C SER A 434 3.54 -13.67 25.88
N TRP A 435 3.56 -12.99 24.73
CA TRP A 435 2.67 -11.84 24.44
C TRP A 435 2.02 -11.82 23.06
N TYR A 436 1.81 -13.00 22.43
CA TYR A 436 1.24 -13.11 21.07
C TYR A 436 2.02 -12.34 19.99
N PHE A 437 3.36 -12.32 20.08
CA PHE A 437 4.17 -11.70 19.04
C PHE A 437 4.13 -12.51 17.74
N GLU A 438 3.94 -11.82 16.62
CA GLU A 438 3.99 -12.36 15.27
C GLU A 438 5.42 -12.24 14.69
N ASP A 439 5.68 -12.88 13.55
CA ASP A 439 6.98 -12.80 12.86
C ASP A 439 7.40 -11.36 12.52
N LYS A 440 6.41 -10.47 12.30
CA LYS A 440 6.63 -9.03 12.07
C LYS A 440 7.21 -8.30 13.29
N ASP A 441 6.92 -8.76 14.50
CA ASP A 441 7.38 -8.13 15.74
C ASP A 441 8.86 -8.46 16.03
N VAL A 442 9.33 -9.65 15.66
CA VAL A 442 10.76 -10.03 15.77
C VAL A 442 11.63 -9.12 14.90
N ALA A 443 11.19 -8.85 13.67
CA ALA A 443 11.91 -7.98 12.74
C ALA A 443 11.97 -6.53 13.26
N GLU A 444 10.91 -6.08 13.94
CA GLU A 444 10.86 -4.76 14.56
C GLU A 444 11.84 -4.63 15.74
N VAL A 445 11.93 -5.64 16.60
CA VAL A 445 12.91 -5.67 17.69
C VAL A 445 14.34 -5.64 17.15
N GLU A 446 14.64 -6.42 16.11
CA GLU A 446 15.95 -6.40 15.44
C GLU A 446 16.28 -5.01 14.88
N ARG A 447 15.29 -4.35 14.24
CA ARG A 447 15.41 -2.99 13.71
C ARG A 447 15.78 -2.00 14.82
N VAL A 448 15.04 -2.01 15.93
CA VAL A 448 15.28 -1.11 17.07
C VAL A 448 16.68 -1.30 17.63
N LEU A 449 17.09 -2.54 17.93
CA LEU A 449 18.40 -2.84 18.51
C LEU A 449 19.55 -2.35 17.62
N LYS A 450 19.48 -2.58 16.30
CA LYS A 450 20.48 -2.05 15.35
C LYS A 450 20.47 -0.52 15.31
N GLY A 451 19.28 0.09 15.30
CA GLY A 451 19.12 1.54 15.31
C GLY A 451 19.76 2.21 16.52
N LEU A 452 19.63 1.63 17.72
CA LEU A 452 20.27 2.13 18.94
C LEU A 452 21.79 2.21 18.81
N VAL A 453 22.40 1.14 18.31
CA VAL A 453 23.86 1.08 18.12
C VAL A 453 24.32 2.09 17.09
N LEU A 454 23.65 2.18 15.95
CA LEU A 454 24.02 3.10 14.87
C LEU A 454 23.86 4.57 15.27
N LYS A 455 22.81 4.91 16.03
CA LYS A 455 22.61 6.25 16.60
C LYS A 455 23.61 6.58 17.73
N GLY A 456 24.34 5.58 18.22
CA GLY A 456 25.40 5.77 19.21
C GLY A 456 24.94 5.72 20.66
N ALA A 457 23.85 5.00 20.97
CA ALA A 457 23.42 4.81 22.35
C ALA A 457 24.56 4.23 23.21
N ALA A 458 24.90 4.93 24.29
CA ALA A 458 25.99 4.61 25.20
C ALA A 458 25.50 3.98 26.51
N SER A 459 24.19 3.95 26.76
CA SER A 459 23.62 3.35 27.96
C SER A 459 22.23 2.76 27.72
N TRP A 460 21.79 1.89 28.62
CA TRP A 460 20.43 1.38 28.62
C TRP A 460 19.39 2.48 28.92
N ASP A 461 19.78 3.54 29.63
CA ASP A 461 18.90 4.71 29.87
C ASP A 461 18.66 5.52 28.59
N GLU A 462 19.67 5.66 27.73
CA GLU A 462 19.49 6.24 26.39
C GLU A 462 18.64 5.33 25.49
N ALA A 463 18.79 4.01 25.62
CA ALA A 463 17.91 3.06 24.93
C ALA A 463 16.45 3.20 25.38
N ALA A 464 16.20 3.42 26.68
CA ALA A 464 14.86 3.70 27.20
C ALA A 464 14.24 4.96 26.57
N ALA A 465 15.03 6.02 26.43
CA ALA A 465 14.59 7.25 25.76
C ALA A 465 14.19 7.01 24.30
N ALA A 466 14.98 6.20 23.58
CA ALA A 466 14.71 5.88 22.18
C ALA A 466 13.48 4.97 22.01
N LEU A 467 13.28 4.02 22.91
CA LEU A 467 12.13 3.10 22.93
C LEU A 467 10.80 3.80 23.19
N GLN A 468 10.81 5.00 23.75
CA GLN A 468 9.60 5.79 23.99
C GLN A 468 8.83 6.13 22.71
N LYS A 469 9.52 6.22 21.57
CA LYS A 469 8.89 6.48 20.26
C LYS A 469 8.39 5.20 19.58
N GLU A 470 8.73 4.05 20.15
CA GLU A 470 8.37 2.74 19.63
C GLU A 470 7.06 2.24 20.27
N ARG A 471 6.44 1.23 19.65
CA ARG A 471 5.24 0.62 20.22
C ARG A 471 5.55 0.00 21.60
N PRO A 472 4.65 0.09 22.61
CA PRO A 472 4.87 -0.46 23.95
C PRO A 472 5.27 -1.93 23.98
N TRP A 473 4.72 -2.74 23.08
CA TRP A 473 5.05 -4.17 23.02
C TRP A 473 6.41 -4.42 22.36
N THR A 474 6.88 -3.53 21.49
CA THR A 474 8.27 -3.59 20.99
C THR A 474 9.23 -3.29 22.13
N ALA A 475 8.92 -2.29 22.96
CA ALA A 475 9.65 -2.01 24.19
C ALA A 475 9.62 -3.19 25.18
N MET A 476 8.46 -3.81 25.40
CA MET A 476 8.33 -5.04 26.21
C MET A 476 9.16 -6.20 25.66
N ALA A 477 9.15 -6.42 24.35
CA ALA A 477 9.97 -7.46 23.73
C ALA A 477 11.46 -7.23 23.96
N VAL A 478 11.94 -5.97 23.88
CA VAL A 478 13.32 -5.62 24.23
C VAL A 478 13.60 -5.87 25.71
N VAL A 479 12.67 -5.52 26.61
CA VAL A 479 12.80 -5.75 28.06
C VAL A 479 12.92 -7.24 28.40
N GLU A 480 12.05 -8.08 27.84
CA GLU A 480 12.08 -9.53 28.04
C GLU A 480 13.34 -10.16 27.43
N LEU A 481 13.76 -9.71 26.24
CA LEU A 481 15.00 -10.18 25.63
C LEU A 481 16.23 -9.81 26.49
N VAL A 482 16.27 -8.60 27.04
CA VAL A 482 17.33 -8.17 27.96
C VAL A 482 17.30 -9.00 29.24
N ARG A 483 16.12 -9.27 29.80
CA ARG A 483 15.92 -10.10 31.00
C ARG A 483 16.52 -11.50 30.84
N ASP A 484 16.31 -12.12 29.69
CA ASP A 484 16.72 -13.50 29.43
C ASP A 484 18.21 -13.65 29.11
N VAL A 485 18.82 -12.60 28.55
CA VAL A 485 20.16 -12.68 27.94
C VAL A 485 21.21 -12.01 28.81
N LEU A 486 20.90 -10.87 29.44
CA LEU A 486 21.86 -10.08 30.20
C LEU A 486 21.69 -10.32 31.70
N PRO A 487 22.79 -10.33 32.48
CA PRO A 487 22.70 -10.47 33.93
C PRO A 487 21.98 -9.27 34.55
N PRO A 488 21.26 -9.45 35.68
CA PRO A 488 20.70 -8.34 36.43
C PRO A 488 21.80 -7.44 37.00
N GLU A 489 21.50 -6.16 37.13
CA GLU A 489 22.29 -5.20 37.90
C GLU A 489 22.11 -5.42 39.40
N GLU A 490 23.03 -4.88 40.20
CA GLU A 490 22.81 -4.80 41.64
C GLU A 490 21.53 -4.00 41.93
N PRO A 491 20.72 -4.44 42.90
CA PRO A 491 19.43 -3.81 43.18
C PRO A 491 19.62 -2.33 43.54
N ALA A 492 19.06 -1.45 42.70
CA ALA A 492 19.07 -0.02 42.94
C ALA A 492 18.03 0.33 44.02
N THR A 493 18.48 0.80 45.18
CA THR A 493 17.60 1.18 46.30
C THR A 493 17.05 2.60 46.19
N ALA A 494 17.44 3.37 45.16
CA ALA A 494 16.98 4.74 44.96
C ALA A 494 16.79 5.09 43.46
N PHE A 495 15.70 5.80 43.18
CA PHE A 495 15.37 6.34 41.85
C PHE A 495 15.49 7.85 41.83
N SER A 496 16.38 8.40 41.00
CA SER A 496 16.63 9.83 40.97
C SER A 496 16.09 10.54 39.73
N LYS A 497 16.05 9.92 38.53
CA LYS A 497 15.64 10.55 37.25
C LYS A 497 15.20 9.52 36.19
N ALA A 498 14.33 9.94 35.26
CA ALA A 498 13.98 9.26 33.99
C ALA A 498 14.57 10.05 32.79
N PRO A 499 14.77 9.46 31.58
CA PRO A 499 14.52 8.07 31.18
C PRO A 499 15.41 7.07 31.92
N ARG A 500 14.90 5.86 32.22
CA ARG A 500 15.67 4.82 32.93
C ARG A 500 15.34 3.40 32.50
N PHE A 501 16.36 2.56 32.41
CA PHE A 501 16.26 1.13 32.14
C PHE A 501 16.94 0.32 33.25
N VAL A 502 16.17 -0.44 34.01
CA VAL A 502 16.65 -1.22 35.16
C VAL A 502 16.69 -2.71 34.81
N ARG A 503 17.88 -3.30 34.88
CA ARG A 503 18.07 -4.75 34.71
C ARG A 503 17.92 -5.44 36.07
N GLY A 504 16.76 -6.04 36.33
CA GLY A 504 16.44 -6.71 37.60
C GLY A 504 15.28 -6.03 38.32
N ASP A 505 15.19 -6.27 39.63
CA ASP A 505 14.11 -5.77 40.47
C ASP A 505 14.37 -4.32 40.92
N LEU A 506 13.31 -3.51 41.00
CA LEU A 506 13.35 -2.12 41.45
C LEU A 506 12.36 -1.89 42.59
N THR A 507 12.84 -1.30 43.69
CA THR A 507 11.99 -0.87 44.81
C THR A 507 12.06 0.64 44.96
N LEU A 508 10.91 1.29 45.03
CA LEU A 508 10.76 2.74 45.16
C LEU A 508 10.04 3.08 46.47
N GLU A 509 10.68 3.91 47.29
CA GLU A 509 10.12 4.42 48.54
C GLU A 509 9.15 5.60 48.26
N GLY A 510 8.03 5.62 48.96
CA GLY A 510 7.02 6.68 48.84
C GLY A 510 6.24 6.69 47.51
N SER A 511 5.52 7.79 47.28
CA SER A 511 4.77 8.00 46.02
C SER A 511 5.69 8.58 44.96
N VAL A 512 5.63 8.03 43.75
CA VAL A 512 6.52 8.37 42.62
C VAL A 512 5.70 8.84 41.43
N GLN A 513 6.14 9.92 40.80
CA GLN A 513 5.64 10.38 39.51
C GLN A 513 6.72 10.19 38.44
N LEU A 514 6.38 9.45 37.39
CA LEU A 514 7.24 9.27 36.23
C LEU A 514 7.16 10.53 35.36
N THR A 515 8.32 10.97 34.87
CA THR A 515 8.49 12.15 34.00
C THR A 515 9.11 11.80 32.66
N GLY A 516 9.28 10.50 32.39
CA GLY A 516 9.85 9.92 31.18
C GLY A 516 9.79 8.38 31.26
N PRO A 517 10.33 7.67 30.25
CA PRO A 517 10.18 6.23 30.14
C PRO A 517 10.92 5.49 31.27
N LEU A 518 10.24 4.50 31.87
CA LEU A 518 10.81 3.58 32.85
C LEU A 518 10.61 2.14 32.36
N LEU A 519 11.72 1.47 32.06
CA LEU A 519 11.72 0.05 31.70
C LEU A 519 12.41 -0.76 32.80
N VAL A 520 11.77 -1.83 33.27
CA VAL A 520 12.28 -2.69 34.36
C VAL A 520 12.20 -4.14 33.88
N THR A 521 13.31 -4.88 33.87
CA THR A 521 13.31 -6.27 33.41
C THR A 521 12.80 -7.26 34.45
N GLY A 522 12.90 -6.92 35.74
CA GLY A 522 12.38 -7.69 36.86
C GLY A 522 11.08 -7.13 37.43
N ASN A 523 10.87 -7.32 38.73
CA ASN A 523 9.71 -6.82 39.46
C ASN A 523 9.86 -5.34 39.82
N LEU A 524 8.76 -4.59 39.78
CA LEU A 524 8.70 -3.21 40.27
C LEU A 524 7.84 -3.16 41.53
N SER A 525 8.42 -2.69 42.64
CA SER A 525 7.70 -2.46 43.90
C SER A 525 7.72 -0.97 44.26
N VAL A 526 6.55 -0.38 44.48
CA VAL A 526 6.38 1.02 44.87
C VAL A 526 5.62 1.08 46.19
N GLU A 527 6.22 1.61 47.25
CA GLU A 527 5.58 1.68 48.56
C GLU A 527 4.34 2.60 48.56
N GLY A 528 4.38 3.65 47.75
CA GLY A 528 3.30 4.63 47.61
C GLY A 528 2.54 4.51 46.30
N VAL A 529 2.10 5.66 45.80
CA VAL A 529 1.33 5.79 44.56
C VAL A 529 2.28 5.95 43.38
N LEU A 530 2.14 5.12 42.36
CA LEU A 530 2.83 5.26 41.09
C LEU A 530 1.97 6.06 40.11
N ARG A 531 2.48 7.20 39.65
CA ARG A 531 1.81 8.04 38.65
C ARG A 531 2.59 8.02 37.33
N ASN A 532 2.01 7.47 36.28
CA ASN A 532 2.53 7.48 34.91
C ASN A 532 1.62 8.35 34.04
N VAL A 533 1.81 9.67 34.11
CA VAL A 533 0.86 10.65 33.57
C VAL A 533 1.57 11.60 32.59
N GLY A 534 0.97 11.84 31.42
CA GLY A 534 1.43 12.77 30.38
C GLY A 534 1.91 12.08 29.09
N PRO A 535 2.12 12.86 28.01
CA PRO A 535 2.46 12.33 26.68
C PRO A 535 3.83 11.62 26.62
N GLU A 536 4.66 11.79 27.64
CA GLU A 536 6.01 11.24 27.72
C GLU A 536 6.10 9.94 28.56
N GLY A 537 4.96 9.46 29.09
CA GLY A 537 4.93 8.31 30.02
C GLY A 537 4.93 6.96 29.30
N LEU A 538 6.05 6.24 29.32
CA LEU A 538 6.11 4.83 28.95
C LEU A 538 6.61 4.02 30.14
N LEU A 539 5.80 3.10 30.65
CA LEU A 539 6.16 2.19 31.74
C LEU A 539 6.09 0.75 31.27
N VAL A 540 7.24 0.06 31.29
CA VAL A 540 7.34 -1.34 30.90
C VAL A 540 7.98 -2.13 32.04
N VAL A 541 7.30 -3.16 32.53
CA VAL A 541 7.79 -4.02 33.63
C VAL A 541 7.75 -5.47 33.18
N GLY A 542 8.89 -6.13 32.96
CA GLY A 542 8.93 -7.55 32.56
C GLY A 542 8.46 -8.52 33.64
N GLY A 543 8.65 -8.16 34.92
CA GLY A 543 8.12 -8.92 36.06
C GLY A 543 6.72 -8.47 36.51
N SER A 544 6.42 -8.69 37.78
CA SER A 544 5.19 -8.21 38.40
C SER A 544 5.36 -6.78 38.94
N LEU A 545 4.29 -5.99 38.88
CA LEU A 545 4.22 -4.63 39.45
C LEU A 545 3.40 -4.65 40.74
N ARG A 546 4.00 -4.23 41.86
CA ARG A 546 3.33 -4.00 43.14
C ARG A 546 3.36 -2.53 43.48
N ALA A 547 2.21 -1.92 43.77
CA ALA A 547 2.14 -0.53 44.25
C ALA A 547 1.04 -0.37 45.31
N ALA A 548 1.11 0.66 46.17
CA ALA A 548 -0.06 0.99 47.00
C ALA A 548 -1.23 1.48 46.13
N GLY A 549 -0.94 2.13 45.00
CA GLY A 549 -1.90 2.40 43.94
C GLY A 549 -1.23 2.88 42.66
N VAL A 550 -1.94 2.79 41.54
CA VAL A 550 -1.46 3.16 40.20
C VAL A 550 -2.43 4.15 39.56
N ASP A 551 -1.88 5.21 38.99
CA ASP A 551 -2.59 6.25 38.23
C ASP A 551 -1.86 6.42 36.90
N THR A 552 -2.46 5.99 35.79
CA THR A 552 -1.84 6.00 34.46
C THR A 552 -2.78 6.59 33.41
N ASP A 553 -2.29 7.55 32.63
CA ASP A 553 -2.92 8.00 31.37
C ASP A 553 -2.02 7.76 30.15
N ALA A 554 -0.83 7.24 30.40
CA ALA A 554 0.20 6.96 29.42
C ALA A 554 0.42 5.43 29.30
N GLU A 555 1.28 5.01 28.37
CA GLU A 555 1.42 3.60 28.00
C GLU A 555 2.05 2.79 29.14
N MET A 556 1.34 1.76 29.62
CA MET A 556 1.82 0.86 30.67
C MET A 556 1.66 -0.62 30.28
N VAL A 557 2.77 -1.37 30.34
CA VAL A 557 2.80 -2.82 30.03
C VAL A 557 3.49 -3.58 31.17
N VAL A 558 2.81 -4.57 31.73
CA VAL A 558 3.31 -5.41 32.84
C VAL A 558 3.31 -6.89 32.44
N GLY A 559 4.50 -7.49 32.42
CA GLY A 559 4.81 -8.89 32.12
C GLY A 559 4.05 -9.90 32.96
N GLY A 560 4.13 -9.72 34.28
CA GLY A 560 3.52 -10.59 35.29
C GLY A 560 2.20 -10.07 35.83
N ASP A 561 2.05 -10.14 37.15
CA ASP A 561 0.84 -9.67 37.84
C ASP A 561 0.94 -8.18 38.19
N LEU A 562 -0.19 -7.47 38.16
CA LEU A 562 -0.32 -6.11 38.69
C LEU A 562 -1.05 -6.18 40.03
N GLU A 563 -0.36 -5.91 41.15
CA GLU A 563 -0.93 -5.88 42.49
C GLU A 563 -0.99 -4.45 43.05
N ALA A 564 -2.19 -3.89 43.19
CA ALA A 564 -2.38 -2.54 43.73
C ALA A 564 -3.71 -2.39 44.48
N GLN A 565 -3.84 -1.43 45.42
CA GLN A 565 -5.15 -1.21 46.05
C GLN A 565 -6.13 -0.54 45.09
N VAL A 566 -5.66 0.49 44.37
CA VAL A 566 -6.43 1.26 43.39
C VAL A 566 -5.63 1.33 42.09
N VAL A 567 -6.26 1.02 40.96
CA VAL A 567 -5.71 1.24 39.62
C VAL A 567 -6.63 2.19 38.86
N TRP A 568 -6.07 3.24 38.28
CA TRP A 568 -6.79 4.25 37.51
C TRP A 568 -6.21 4.38 36.11
N CYS A 569 -7.05 4.26 35.07
CA CYS A 569 -6.67 4.42 33.66
C CYS A 569 -7.46 5.58 32.96
N HIS A 570 -6.81 6.32 32.05
CA HIS A 570 -7.36 7.50 31.35
C HIS A 570 -7.18 7.44 29.81
N HIS A 571 -8.01 8.21 29.08
CA HIS A 571 -8.14 8.32 27.61
C HIS A 571 -6.82 8.41 26.80
N ASN A 572 -6.40 7.30 26.20
CA ASN A 572 -5.53 7.15 25.02
C ASN A 572 -5.55 5.69 24.52
N ASP A 573 -5.47 5.43 23.21
CA ASP A 573 -5.17 4.08 22.66
C ASP A 573 -3.66 3.87 22.81
N PRO A 574 -3.05 2.95 23.62
CA PRO A 574 -3.52 1.87 24.51
C PRO A 574 -2.91 1.94 25.96
N SER A 575 -3.70 2.20 27.01
CA SER A 575 -3.18 2.63 28.33
C SER A 575 -2.62 1.55 29.26
N LEU A 576 -3.23 0.36 29.38
CA LEU A 576 -2.82 -0.66 30.35
C LEU A 576 -2.94 -2.09 29.81
N ARG A 577 -1.82 -2.81 29.77
CA ARG A 577 -1.76 -4.24 29.45
C ARG A 577 -1.02 -5.04 30.50
N VAL A 578 -1.58 -6.18 30.88
CA VAL A 578 -1.02 -7.06 31.92
C VAL A 578 -1.06 -8.51 31.44
N GLY A 579 0.11 -9.16 31.40
CA GLY A 579 0.26 -10.53 30.90
C GLY A 579 -0.25 -11.58 31.88
N GLY A 580 -0.16 -11.28 33.19
CA GLY A 580 -0.72 -12.08 34.27
C GLY A 580 -2.11 -11.58 34.70
N VAL A 581 -2.25 -11.37 36.01
CA VAL A 581 -3.52 -10.98 36.65
C VAL A 581 -3.43 -9.57 37.23
N VAL A 582 -4.43 -8.74 36.94
CA VAL A 582 -4.68 -7.47 37.65
C VAL A 582 -5.38 -7.78 38.97
N LYS A 583 -4.62 -7.78 40.06
CA LYS A 583 -5.07 -7.98 41.44
C LYS A 583 -5.27 -6.63 42.11
N ALA A 584 -6.46 -6.06 41.92
CA ALA A 584 -6.83 -4.78 42.51
C ALA A 584 -8.03 -4.90 43.46
N ASN A 585 -8.07 -4.06 44.51
CA ASN A 585 -9.30 -3.92 45.31
C ASN A 585 -10.31 -3.01 44.57
N VAL A 586 -9.81 -1.99 43.87
CA VAL A 586 -10.60 -1.03 43.12
C VAL A 586 -9.93 -0.75 41.77
N LEU A 587 -10.70 -0.80 40.68
CA LEU A 587 -10.26 -0.47 39.32
C LEU A 587 -11.21 0.60 38.73
N ILE A 588 -10.65 1.74 38.32
CA ILE A 588 -11.40 2.88 37.79
C ILE A 588 -10.93 3.11 36.35
N GLU A 589 -11.86 3.01 35.39
CA GLU A 589 -11.57 3.19 33.97
C GLU A 589 -12.46 4.28 33.35
N ASP A 590 -11.88 5.11 32.50
CA ASP A 590 -12.61 6.14 31.76
C ASP A 590 -12.75 5.72 30.28
N GLU A 591 -13.76 4.89 30.01
CA GLU A 591 -14.17 4.39 28.68
C GLU A 591 -13.20 3.41 27.95
N GLN A 592 -12.21 2.80 28.60
CA GLN A 592 -11.07 2.10 27.94
C GLN A 592 -11.10 0.56 27.89
N ASP A 593 -10.08 0.00 27.19
CA ASP A 593 -9.77 -1.43 27.00
C ASP A 593 -8.64 -1.88 27.96
N VAL A 594 -8.97 -2.52 29.08
CA VAL A 594 -8.00 -3.15 29.98
C VAL A 594 -7.73 -4.58 29.52
N GLN A 595 -6.52 -4.84 29.02
CA GLN A 595 -6.15 -6.17 28.52
C GLN A 595 -5.37 -6.94 29.58
N GLY A 596 -6.06 -7.83 30.30
CA GLY A 596 -5.49 -8.72 31.32
C GLY A 596 -6.59 -9.43 32.12
N LYS A 597 -6.26 -10.52 32.80
CA LYS A 597 -7.24 -11.20 33.68
C LYS A 597 -7.42 -10.37 34.95
N VAL A 598 -8.63 -9.88 35.24
CA VAL A 598 -8.89 -9.09 36.45
C VAL A 598 -9.34 -9.99 37.59
N GLU A 599 -8.62 -9.97 38.71
CA GLU A 599 -9.01 -10.61 39.98
C GLU A 599 -9.24 -9.52 41.03
N ALA A 600 -10.50 -9.09 41.16
CA ALA A 600 -10.89 -8.15 42.19
C ALA A 600 -10.91 -8.84 43.57
N ARG A 601 -10.07 -8.41 44.51
CA ARG A 601 -10.04 -8.97 45.87
C ARG A 601 -11.17 -8.40 46.74
N HIS A 602 -12.40 -8.85 46.46
CA HIS A 602 -13.51 -8.85 47.42
C HIS A 602 -13.81 -10.31 47.82
N PRO A 603 -14.36 -10.64 49.00
CA PRO A 603 -14.28 -11.97 49.57
C PRO A 603 -15.31 -12.92 48.93
N PHE A 604 -15.07 -13.38 47.72
CA PHE A 604 -15.75 -14.55 47.16
C PHE A 604 -14.75 -15.48 46.45
N LYS A 605 -14.85 -16.78 46.73
CA LYS A 605 -13.93 -17.83 46.28
C LYS A 605 -14.09 -18.12 44.77
N ASN A 606 -12.94 -18.39 44.13
CA ASN A 606 -12.71 -18.82 42.74
C ASN A 606 -13.85 -19.57 42.02
N GLY A 607 -14.12 -19.20 40.76
CA GLY A 607 -14.51 -20.17 39.72
C GLY A 607 -15.56 -19.79 38.68
N GLN A 608 -16.29 -18.68 38.79
CA GLN A 608 -17.31 -18.30 37.80
C GLN A 608 -17.31 -16.78 37.62
N PHE A 609 -17.00 -16.32 36.41
CA PHE A 609 -17.02 -14.90 36.06
C PHE A 609 -18.40 -14.58 35.48
N ASP A 610 -19.20 -13.83 36.23
CA ASP A 610 -20.43 -13.19 35.77
C ASP A 610 -20.26 -11.68 36.02
N ALA A 611 -20.16 -10.91 34.93
CA ALA A 611 -19.91 -9.47 34.95
C ALA A 611 -21.14 -8.65 35.39
N GLU A 612 -22.29 -9.28 35.65
CA GLU A 612 -23.54 -8.58 35.99
C GLU A 612 -23.84 -8.50 37.50
N ALA A 613 -22.97 -9.01 38.37
CA ALA A 613 -23.23 -9.04 39.81
C ALA A 613 -23.33 -7.63 40.41
N ALA A 614 -24.45 -7.33 41.08
CA ALA A 614 -24.73 -6.02 41.70
C ALA A 614 -23.69 -5.56 42.75
N ALA A 615 -22.84 -6.46 43.27
CA ALA A 615 -21.72 -6.15 44.15
C ALA A 615 -20.50 -5.55 43.40
N LEU A 616 -20.41 -5.67 42.07
CA LEU A 616 -19.39 -5.03 41.21
C LEU A 616 -19.58 -3.51 41.08
N LYS A 617 -20.71 -2.97 41.58
CA LYS A 617 -20.96 -1.52 41.61
C LYS A 617 -20.13 -0.78 42.68
N GLU A 618 -19.32 -1.47 43.48
CA GLU A 618 -18.51 -0.87 44.56
C GLU A 618 -16.97 -1.00 44.37
N ILE A 619 -16.36 -1.14 43.18
CA ILE A 619 -16.12 -0.05 42.22
C ILE A 619 -15.35 -0.66 41.03
N PHE A 620 -16.09 -1.00 39.97
CA PHE A 620 -15.61 -0.95 38.58
C PHE A 620 -16.54 0.05 37.87
N VAL A 621 -16.07 1.30 37.70
CA VAL A 621 -16.94 2.40 37.24
C VAL A 621 -16.43 2.91 35.92
N ARG A 622 -16.98 2.36 34.84
CA ARG A 622 -16.77 2.85 33.47
C ARG A 622 -17.41 4.23 33.32
N GLY A 623 -16.63 5.22 32.91
CA GLY A 623 -17.12 6.58 32.66
C GLY A 623 -17.37 7.39 33.94
N ALA A 624 -16.68 7.07 35.05
CA ALA A 624 -16.83 7.72 36.35
C ALA A 624 -16.67 9.25 36.32
N PHE A 625 -15.98 9.79 35.31
CA PHE A 625 -15.61 11.21 35.21
C PHE A 625 -16.30 11.99 34.09
N ALA A 626 -17.29 11.40 33.42
CA ALA A 626 -18.07 12.06 32.37
C ALA A 626 -18.80 13.35 32.81
N SER A 627 -18.76 13.72 34.10
CA SER A 627 -19.45 14.89 34.67
C SER A 627 -18.56 15.96 35.32
N GLN A 628 -17.22 15.88 35.30
CA GLN A 628 -16.29 16.89 35.89
C GLN A 628 -16.48 17.23 37.40
N VAL A 629 -17.25 16.45 38.20
CA VAL A 629 -17.57 16.83 39.61
C VAL A 629 -16.63 16.22 40.68
N LEU A 630 -15.83 15.19 40.38
CA LEU A 630 -15.03 14.45 41.39
C LEU A 630 -13.55 14.88 41.44
N GLU A 631 -13.08 15.26 42.63
CA GLU A 631 -11.64 15.52 42.88
C GLU A 631 -10.84 14.22 43.04
N ARG A 632 -10.07 13.88 42.00
CA ARG A 632 -9.24 12.67 41.87
C ARG A 632 -8.39 12.36 43.10
N ASP A 633 -7.59 13.31 43.56
CA ASP A 633 -6.66 13.08 44.67
C ASP A 633 -7.38 12.84 45.99
N LYS A 634 -8.58 13.39 46.17
CA LYS A 634 -9.42 13.13 47.34
C LYS A 634 -9.99 11.72 47.29
N LEU A 635 -10.52 11.29 46.15
CA LEU A 635 -11.06 9.94 45.96
C LEU A 635 -9.97 8.86 46.12
N PHE A 636 -8.82 9.06 45.47
CA PHE A 636 -7.68 8.15 45.56
C PHE A 636 -7.20 7.97 47.01
N ASN A 637 -7.12 9.07 47.78
CA ASN A 637 -6.75 9.04 49.19
C ASN A 637 -7.80 8.40 50.10
N LEU A 638 -9.09 8.53 49.79
CA LEU A 638 -10.18 7.91 50.54
C LEU A 638 -10.17 6.38 50.35
N LEU A 639 -10.12 5.94 49.10
CA LEU A 639 -10.13 4.51 48.74
C LEU A 639 -8.89 3.79 49.27
N ARG A 640 -7.70 4.39 49.15
CA ARG A 640 -6.44 3.83 49.72
C ARG A 640 -6.47 3.69 51.25
N LYS A 641 -7.24 4.54 51.94
CA LYS A 641 -7.38 4.48 53.41
C LYS A 641 -8.44 3.48 53.87
N GLY A 642 -9.00 2.67 52.96
CA GLY A 642 -10.05 1.71 53.27
C GLY A 642 -11.35 2.36 53.75
N LYS A 643 -11.56 3.65 53.43
CA LYS A 643 -12.81 4.34 53.75
C LYS A 643 -13.77 4.12 52.58
N PRO A 644 -15.04 3.74 52.83
CA PRO A 644 -16.05 3.72 51.77
C PRO A 644 -16.13 5.13 51.17
N ALA A 645 -15.84 5.24 49.88
CA ALA A 645 -16.15 6.46 49.15
C ALA A 645 -17.66 6.45 48.93
N LEU A 646 -18.38 7.33 49.64
CA LEU A 646 -19.70 7.74 49.20
C LEU A 646 -19.48 8.56 47.92
N ILE A 647 -19.71 7.92 46.77
CA ILE A 647 -19.90 8.61 45.49
C ILE A 647 -21.28 9.28 45.53
#